data_AF-A0AAW3N8D2-F1
#
_entry.id   AF-A0AAW3N8D2-F1
#
_cell.length_a   1.000
_cell.length_b   1.000
_cell.length_c   1.000
_cell.angle_alpha   90.00
_cell.angle_beta   90.00
_cell.angle_gamma   90.00
#
_symmetry.space_group_name_H-M   'P 1'
#
loop_
_entity.id
_entity.type
_entity.pdbx_description
1 polymer ?
#
loop_
_entity_poly.entity_id
_entity_poly.type
_entity_poly.pdbx_seq_one_letter_code
_entity_poly.pdbx_strand_id
1 'polypeptide(L)'
;MSIPANLAYTGWPQSDGTSAPATAGAQRIAFDNLIRRELKVGDPADPAQVARALLDRYQGDPRARAISGEADGLPFLNTPSLPVGAPAAPTATGLDLDQARSDLYQDLAELLRSNLAKDVRPELEGWQQAINDLVDDGVNSALQGLDAYSRDRAFAMRRQLGEYARLARLIGALTPELNEDYRNLAQSLDEVCAVLLVLMGEALANNGFAGGRYLLQVPFSELQARRDAVLVALRNLSGGAQQSLNQSTWPRGLDAYRQLYSMLENRGQFELRSLLSEVELARAMDDLVQAAGGGSTSGMRRVGATAWAPLNRFERFVQITLHAVSPQSPALAAFQEALQLFIDGFTHSGGFRLLRISRPTVLLYGLYGSTQLSGADNRLIELVNRRGQFASTIDCLTRCMCSDDVVKAQMVLDKILFDIDRAIDLYAIGEKDFGDPELRAAACGLLIYAARQPASWAKSTTALTYLGSFDENARHAKQTLLVDQQLDDLQALLIPQGGGADRFSAYWELGSGNWWNGAGTVLSVPAGARARLRHELALQVQTDENWRPIVEQMASGCVPISQVFGGMEATVGNPHSSLTPVISEEHVDTAGLGVLATFQHGGLWLVDKGAHVDRLNPPVPRIPQDVETSFAEIARINSEVLQLYKKE
;
A
#
# COMPACT_ATOMS: atom_id res chain seq x y z
N MET A 1 -19.33 16.62 -43.37
CA MET A 1 -20.72 16.97 -43.72
C MET A 1 -20.79 18.47 -43.96
N SER A 2 -21.36 18.88 -45.09
CA SER A 2 -21.56 20.28 -45.47
C SER A 2 -22.64 20.94 -44.60
N ILE A 3 -22.26 21.97 -43.84
CA ILE A 3 -23.20 22.80 -43.06
C ILE A 3 -23.84 23.82 -44.02
N PRO A 4 -25.17 23.97 -44.07
CA PRO A 4 -25.84 24.90 -44.98
C PRO A 4 -25.59 26.36 -44.58
N ALA A 5 -25.32 27.20 -45.57
CA ALA A 5 -25.45 28.64 -45.49
C ALA A 5 -26.95 28.99 -45.39
N ASN A 6 -27.43 29.34 -44.19
CA ASN A 6 -28.55 30.25 -43.89
C ASN A 6 -29.03 30.07 -42.45
N LEU A 7 -28.40 30.79 -41.51
CA LEU A 7 -29.08 31.20 -40.29
C LEU A 7 -29.12 32.73 -40.31
N ALA A 8 -30.33 33.26 -40.48
CA ALA A 8 -30.59 34.69 -40.49
C ALA A 8 -30.22 35.29 -39.13
N TYR A 9 -29.33 36.27 -39.14
CA TYR A 9 -28.99 37.07 -37.98
C TYR A 9 -30.21 37.91 -37.58
N THR A 10 -30.95 37.49 -36.57
CA THR A 10 -31.94 38.35 -35.90
C THR A 10 -31.17 39.33 -35.03
N GLY A 11 -30.99 40.54 -35.54
CA GLY A 11 -30.38 41.64 -34.80
C GLY A 11 -31.10 41.91 -33.47
N TRP A 12 -30.33 42.43 -32.52
CA TRP A 12 -30.84 43.00 -31.27
C TRP A 12 -31.98 44.00 -31.54
N PRO A 13 -32.98 44.10 -30.65
CA PRO A 13 -34.23 44.80 -30.94
C PRO A 13 -33.95 46.27 -31.27
N GLN A 14 -34.37 46.68 -32.47
CA GLN A 14 -34.46 48.10 -32.85
C GLN A 14 -35.60 48.72 -32.03
N SER A 15 -35.24 49.66 -31.16
CA SER A 15 -36.22 50.56 -30.53
C SER A 15 -36.70 51.57 -31.58
N ASP A 16 -37.99 51.48 -31.93
CA ASP A 16 -38.68 52.49 -32.71
C ASP A 16 -38.54 53.88 -32.07
N GLY A 17 -38.34 54.88 -32.91
CA GLY A 17 -37.89 56.20 -32.52
C GLY A 17 -38.83 56.93 -31.56
N THR A 18 -38.25 57.50 -30.51
CA THR A 18 -38.60 58.82 -29.95
C THR A 18 -37.48 59.27 -29.00
N SER A 19 -36.69 60.25 -29.42
CA SER A 19 -35.80 61.14 -28.64
C SER A 19 -35.25 60.68 -27.26
N ALA A 20 -33.98 60.22 -27.22
CA ALA A 20 -32.89 60.47 -26.22
C ALA A 20 -31.94 59.26 -26.00
N PRO A 21 -30.70 59.40 -25.47
CA PRO A 21 -29.69 60.46 -25.61
C PRO A 21 -28.36 59.89 -26.19
N ALA A 22 -27.36 60.75 -26.45
CA ALA A 22 -26.02 60.40 -26.94
C ALA A 22 -25.20 59.40 -26.07
N THR A 23 -25.76 58.89 -24.97
CA THR A 23 -25.13 57.96 -24.01
C THR A 23 -25.07 56.51 -24.46
N ALA A 24 -26.01 56.01 -25.27
CA ALA A 24 -25.99 54.61 -25.73
C ALA A 24 -24.84 54.33 -26.71
N GLY A 25 -24.54 55.29 -27.60
CA GLY A 25 -23.38 55.23 -28.48
C GLY A 25 -22.06 55.34 -27.72
N ALA A 26 -21.99 56.21 -26.70
CA ALA A 26 -20.80 56.36 -25.86
C ALA A 26 -20.51 55.11 -25.01
N GLN A 27 -21.54 54.45 -24.48
CA GLN A 27 -21.40 53.19 -23.73
C GLN A 27 -20.95 52.04 -24.63
N ARG A 28 -21.46 51.97 -25.86
CA ARG A 28 -21.04 50.97 -26.85
C ARG A 28 -19.58 51.17 -27.27
N ILE A 29 -19.18 52.41 -27.54
CA ILE A 29 -17.78 52.76 -27.86
C ILE A 29 -16.86 52.48 -26.65
N ALA A 30 -17.31 52.74 -25.41
CA ALA A 30 -16.54 52.42 -24.21
C ALA A 30 -16.36 50.91 -24.01
N PHE A 31 -17.40 50.12 -24.29
CA PHE A 31 -17.35 48.67 -24.24
C PHE A 31 -16.46 48.08 -25.35
N ASP A 32 -16.57 48.61 -26.57
CA ASP A 32 -15.72 48.21 -27.70
C ASP A 32 -14.24 48.54 -27.43
N ASN A 33 -13.95 49.70 -26.82
CA ASN A 33 -12.60 50.06 -26.39
C ASN A 33 -12.10 49.18 -25.25
N LEU A 34 -12.98 48.74 -24.35
CA LEU A 34 -12.65 47.79 -23.30
C LEU A 34 -12.29 46.44 -23.92
N ILE A 35 -13.08 45.91 -24.86
CA ILE A 35 -12.79 44.67 -25.58
C ILE A 35 -11.46 44.76 -26.33
N ARG A 36 -11.22 45.85 -27.07
CA ARG A 36 -9.94 46.06 -27.78
C ARG A 36 -8.75 46.09 -26.83
N ARG A 37 -8.89 46.74 -25.67
CA ARG A 37 -7.81 46.84 -24.67
C ARG A 37 -7.54 45.53 -23.95
N GLU A 38 -8.61 44.86 -23.54
CA GLU A 38 -8.58 43.66 -22.70
C GLU A 38 -8.24 42.39 -23.49
N LEU A 39 -8.71 42.29 -24.74
CA LEU A 39 -8.53 41.10 -25.57
C LEU A 39 -7.55 41.34 -26.74
N LYS A 40 -6.99 42.56 -26.88
CA LYS A 40 -6.08 42.95 -27.98
C LYS A 40 -6.65 42.67 -29.38
N VAL A 41 -7.97 42.76 -29.53
CA VAL A 41 -8.69 42.49 -30.79
C VAL A 41 -8.77 43.76 -31.64
N GLY A 42 -8.60 43.63 -32.97
CA GLY A 42 -8.69 44.74 -33.91
C GLY A 42 -10.14 45.21 -34.16
N ASP A 43 -11.06 44.26 -34.36
CA ASP A 43 -12.49 44.53 -34.52
C ASP A 43 -13.35 43.83 -33.45
N PRO A 44 -13.90 44.56 -32.46
CA PRO A 44 -14.75 44.01 -31.40
C PRO A 44 -16.14 43.60 -31.88
N ALA A 45 -16.54 43.95 -33.11
CA ALA A 45 -17.80 43.51 -33.71
C ALA A 45 -17.69 42.16 -34.43
N ASP A 46 -16.47 41.65 -34.65
CA ASP A 46 -16.21 40.34 -35.24
C ASP A 46 -16.21 39.24 -34.16
N PRO A 47 -17.28 38.41 -34.08
CA PRO A 47 -17.40 37.40 -33.04
C PRO A 47 -16.31 36.32 -33.12
N ALA A 48 -15.75 36.06 -34.30
CA ALA A 48 -14.71 35.05 -34.47
C ALA A 48 -13.36 35.51 -33.90
N GLN A 49 -13.02 36.79 -34.04
CA GLN A 49 -11.81 37.37 -33.43
C GLN A 49 -11.92 37.45 -31.91
N VAL A 50 -13.08 37.87 -31.39
CA VAL A 50 -13.32 37.95 -29.95
C VAL A 50 -13.26 36.56 -29.32
N ALA A 51 -13.86 35.54 -29.95
CA ALA A 51 -13.81 34.16 -29.46
C ALA A 51 -12.39 33.59 -29.42
N ARG A 52 -11.58 33.82 -30.47
CA ARG A 52 -10.16 33.41 -30.49
C ARG A 52 -9.34 34.10 -29.40
N ALA A 53 -9.52 35.40 -29.22
CA ALA A 53 -8.80 36.15 -28.20
C ALA A 53 -9.23 35.78 -26.77
N LEU A 54 -10.50 35.42 -26.56
CA LEU A 54 -10.98 34.86 -25.30
C LEU A 54 -10.38 33.48 -25.04
N LEU A 55 -10.38 32.60 -26.04
CA LEU A 55 -9.73 31.28 -25.93
C LEU A 55 -8.24 31.42 -25.60
N ASP A 56 -7.52 32.32 -26.28
CA ASP A 56 -6.10 32.60 -26.02
C ASP A 56 -5.83 33.18 -24.63
N ARG A 57 -6.72 34.06 -24.14
CA ARG A 57 -6.59 34.64 -22.80
C ARG A 57 -6.87 33.62 -21.68
N TYR A 58 -7.79 32.68 -21.92
CA TYR A 58 -8.24 31.71 -20.94
C TYR A 58 -7.73 30.28 -21.22
N GLN A 59 -6.64 30.09 -21.99
CA GLN A 59 -6.06 28.77 -22.29
C GLN A 59 -5.71 27.92 -21.04
N GLY A 60 -5.48 28.58 -19.90
CA GLY A 60 -5.24 27.94 -18.60
C GLY A 60 -6.52 27.56 -17.84
N ASP A 61 -7.68 28.05 -18.25
CA ASP A 61 -8.97 27.72 -17.64
C ASP A 61 -9.49 26.39 -18.21
N PRO A 62 -9.79 25.38 -17.37
CA PRO A 62 -10.28 24.09 -17.82
C PRO A 62 -11.56 24.16 -18.67
N ARG A 63 -12.38 25.21 -18.51
CA ARG A 63 -13.57 25.41 -19.36
C ARG A 63 -13.21 25.78 -20.81
N ALA A 64 -12.13 26.53 -21.03
CA ALA A 64 -11.70 26.90 -22.37
C ALA A 64 -11.14 25.70 -23.14
N ARG A 65 -10.46 24.77 -22.45
CA ARG A 65 -9.96 23.50 -23.03
C ARG A 65 -11.08 22.53 -23.39
N ALA A 66 -12.16 22.51 -22.60
CA ALA A 66 -13.35 21.73 -22.93
C ALA A 66 -14.02 22.22 -24.22
N ILE A 67 -14.08 23.55 -24.42
CA ILE A 67 -14.65 24.18 -25.63
C ILE A 67 -13.77 23.90 -26.87
N SER A 68 -12.44 23.90 -26.75
CA SER A 68 -11.57 23.51 -27.87
C SER A 68 -11.68 22.01 -28.19
N GLY A 69 -11.79 21.15 -27.18
CA GLY A 69 -12.01 19.71 -27.38
C GLY A 69 -13.35 19.42 -28.07
N GLU A 70 -14.39 20.20 -27.79
CA GLU A 70 -15.68 20.13 -28.48
C GLU A 70 -15.56 20.50 -29.97
N ALA A 71 -14.80 21.56 -30.28
CA ALA A 71 -14.53 21.96 -31.66
C ALA A 71 -13.77 20.87 -32.45
N ASP A 72 -12.96 20.07 -31.75
CA ASP A 72 -12.26 18.90 -32.28
C ASP A 72 -13.10 17.60 -32.25
N GLY A 73 -14.38 17.68 -31.84
CA GLY A 73 -15.34 16.58 -31.88
C GLY A 73 -15.32 15.63 -30.67
N LEU A 74 -14.70 16.03 -29.56
CA LEU A 74 -14.69 15.25 -28.32
C LEU A 74 -15.97 15.53 -27.49
N PRO A 75 -16.60 14.50 -26.89
CA PRO A 75 -17.82 14.65 -26.10
C PRO A 75 -17.60 15.50 -24.84
N PHE A 76 -18.60 16.33 -24.52
CA PHE A 76 -18.60 17.29 -23.41
C PHE A 76 -18.67 16.58 -22.05
N LEU A 77 -17.53 16.10 -21.55
CA LEU A 77 -17.42 15.57 -20.20
C LEU A 77 -17.23 16.75 -19.24
N ASN A 78 -18.31 17.14 -18.55
CA ASN A 78 -18.28 18.00 -17.35
C ASN A 78 -17.64 17.28 -16.15
N THR A 79 -16.55 16.53 -16.38
CA THR A 79 -15.68 16.13 -15.28
C THR A 79 -14.95 17.38 -14.82
N PRO A 80 -15.10 17.85 -13.56
CA PRO A 80 -14.25 18.90 -13.04
C PRO A 80 -12.82 18.40 -13.12
N SER A 81 -12.08 18.84 -14.14
CA SER A 81 -10.65 18.59 -14.21
C SER A 81 -10.05 19.27 -12.99
N LEU A 82 -9.47 18.47 -12.10
CA LEU A 82 -8.67 18.96 -11.00
C LEU A 82 -7.70 20.02 -11.57
N PRO A 83 -7.60 21.21 -10.97
CA PRO A 83 -6.62 22.19 -11.41
C PRO A 83 -5.26 21.49 -11.42
N VAL A 84 -4.59 21.52 -12.57
CA VAL A 84 -3.20 21.06 -12.68
C VAL A 84 -2.43 21.89 -11.65
N GLY A 85 -1.98 21.23 -10.59
CA GLY A 85 -1.22 21.89 -9.54
C GLY A 85 -0.05 22.63 -10.18
N ALA A 86 0.21 23.85 -9.73
CA ALA A 86 1.44 24.54 -10.10
C ALA A 86 2.63 23.60 -9.84
N PRO A 87 3.66 23.58 -10.71
CA PRO A 87 4.85 22.76 -10.45
C PRO A 87 5.34 23.07 -9.04
N ALA A 88 5.49 22.02 -8.23
CA ALA A 88 5.92 22.15 -6.85
C ALA A 88 7.25 22.91 -6.82
N ALA A 89 7.38 23.87 -5.90
CA ALA A 89 8.63 24.57 -5.71
C ALA A 89 9.74 23.55 -5.36
N PRO A 90 10.98 23.72 -5.87
CA PRO A 90 12.06 22.80 -5.59
C PRO A 90 12.29 22.70 -4.08
N THR A 91 12.18 21.49 -3.55
CA THR A 91 12.45 21.13 -2.15
C THR A 91 13.85 20.56 -2.01
N ALA A 92 14.40 20.54 -0.79
CA ALA A 92 15.70 19.90 -0.53
C ALA A 92 15.71 18.42 -0.98
N THR A 93 14.60 17.72 -0.77
CA THR A 93 14.36 16.35 -1.25
C THR A 93 14.36 16.21 -2.77
N GLY A 94 14.08 17.28 -3.52
CA GLY A 94 14.22 17.28 -4.98
C GLY A 94 15.68 17.22 -5.43
N LEU A 95 16.58 17.90 -4.72
CA LEU A 95 18.02 17.79 -4.95
C LEU A 95 18.51 16.37 -4.62
N ASP A 96 18.06 15.82 -3.50
CA ASP A 96 18.41 14.46 -3.08
C ASP A 96 17.90 13.41 -4.10
N LEU A 97 16.71 13.64 -4.68
CA LEU A 97 16.16 12.79 -5.74
C LEU A 97 16.99 12.88 -7.03
N ASP A 98 17.38 14.08 -7.45
CA ASP A 98 18.19 14.27 -8.66
C ASP A 98 19.56 13.59 -8.51
N GLN A 99 20.17 13.70 -7.32
CA GLN A 99 21.41 13.00 -6.98
C GLN A 99 21.23 11.48 -7.03
N ALA A 100 20.24 10.93 -6.32
CA ALA A 100 19.99 9.49 -6.30
C ALA A 100 19.67 8.92 -7.70
N ARG A 101 18.97 9.67 -8.55
CA ARG A 101 18.75 9.28 -9.96
C ARG A 101 20.05 9.28 -10.75
N SER A 102 20.89 10.30 -10.56
CA SER A 102 22.18 10.40 -11.25
C SER A 102 23.09 9.22 -10.89
N ASP A 103 23.18 8.89 -9.60
CA ASP A 103 24.01 7.79 -9.09
C ASP A 103 23.50 6.43 -9.63
N LEU A 104 22.19 6.21 -9.60
CA LEU A 104 21.56 5.03 -10.21
C LEU A 104 21.88 4.89 -11.70
N TYR A 105 21.79 5.97 -12.48
CA TYR A 105 22.10 5.93 -13.91
C TYR A 105 23.58 5.70 -14.18
N GLN A 106 24.45 6.24 -13.33
CA GLN A 106 25.88 6.01 -13.41
C GLN A 106 26.22 4.54 -13.15
N ASP A 107 25.71 3.95 -12.07
CA ASP A 107 26.00 2.57 -11.68
C ASP A 107 25.44 1.56 -12.69
N LEU A 108 24.22 1.79 -13.20
CA LEU A 108 23.65 0.98 -14.29
C LEU A 108 24.51 1.06 -15.55
N ALA A 109 24.98 2.26 -15.91
CA ALA A 109 25.81 2.44 -17.08
C ALA A 109 27.20 1.79 -16.92
N GLU A 110 27.76 1.79 -15.71
CA GLU A 110 29.01 1.10 -15.39
C GLU A 110 28.88 -0.40 -15.56
N LEU A 111 27.83 -0.99 -14.98
CA LEU A 111 27.55 -2.42 -15.09
C LEU A 111 27.33 -2.86 -16.55
N LEU A 112 26.58 -2.07 -17.34
CA LEU A 112 26.34 -2.33 -18.77
C LEU A 112 27.61 -2.21 -19.64
N ARG A 113 28.56 -1.37 -19.23
CA ARG A 113 29.84 -1.20 -19.94
C ARG A 113 30.87 -2.27 -19.57
N SER A 114 30.65 -3.00 -18.48
CA SER A 114 31.56 -4.04 -18.04
C SER A 114 31.64 -5.18 -19.05
N ASN A 115 32.87 -5.53 -19.47
CA ASN A 115 33.10 -6.65 -20.38
C ASN A 115 32.73 -8.00 -19.76
N LEU A 116 32.69 -8.07 -18.43
CA LEU A 116 32.34 -9.28 -17.68
C LEU A 116 30.82 -9.56 -17.73
N ALA A 117 30.00 -8.54 -17.98
CA ALA A 117 28.55 -8.65 -18.08
C ALA A 117 28.06 -8.90 -19.52
N LYS A 118 28.96 -9.17 -20.48
CA LYS A 118 28.62 -9.28 -21.91
C LYS A 118 27.53 -10.33 -22.22
N ASP A 119 27.50 -11.41 -21.44
CA ASP A 119 26.61 -12.57 -21.65
C ASP A 119 25.22 -12.34 -21.06
N VAL A 120 25.08 -11.35 -20.15
CA VAL A 120 23.83 -11.00 -19.44
C VAL A 120 23.38 -9.55 -19.75
N ARG A 121 24.01 -8.91 -20.74
CA ARG A 121 23.73 -7.52 -21.11
C ARG A 121 22.28 -7.29 -21.56
N PRO A 122 21.64 -8.16 -22.36
CA PRO A 122 20.22 -7.98 -22.72
C PRO A 122 19.30 -7.91 -21.50
N GLU A 123 19.57 -8.74 -20.49
CA GLU A 123 18.84 -8.79 -19.23
C GLU A 123 19.03 -7.47 -18.45
N LEU A 124 20.26 -6.98 -18.38
CA LEU A 124 20.59 -5.69 -17.73
C LEU A 124 20.01 -4.47 -18.46
N GLU A 125 19.92 -4.49 -19.80
CA GLU A 125 19.24 -3.45 -20.58
C GLU A 125 17.73 -3.46 -20.26
N GLY A 126 17.13 -4.65 -20.14
CA GLY A 126 15.76 -4.81 -19.68
C GLY A 126 15.54 -4.29 -18.25
N TRP A 127 16.47 -4.56 -17.34
CA TRP A 127 16.44 -4.03 -15.98
C TRP A 127 16.53 -2.51 -15.98
N GLN A 128 17.43 -1.91 -16.77
CA GLN A 128 17.56 -0.46 -16.87
C GLN A 128 16.23 0.18 -17.26
N GLN A 129 15.55 -0.34 -18.30
CA GLN A 129 14.26 0.19 -18.71
C GLN A 129 13.21 0.06 -17.60
N ALA A 130 13.07 -1.14 -17.02
CA ALA A 130 12.09 -1.38 -15.96
C ALA A 130 12.34 -0.53 -14.71
N ILE A 131 13.59 -0.44 -14.26
CA ILE A 131 13.98 0.37 -13.10
C ILE A 131 13.65 1.84 -13.36
N ASN A 132 13.96 2.38 -14.55
CA ASN A 132 13.67 3.78 -14.88
C ASN A 132 12.16 4.07 -14.83
N ASP A 133 11.35 3.18 -15.42
CA ASP A 133 9.89 3.30 -15.41
C ASP A 133 9.35 3.26 -13.96
N LEU A 134 9.88 2.38 -13.11
CA LEU A 134 9.49 2.29 -11.70
C LEU A 134 9.88 3.53 -10.89
N VAL A 135 11.04 4.12 -11.18
CA VAL A 135 11.49 5.37 -10.54
C VAL A 135 10.53 6.51 -10.90
N ASP A 136 10.26 6.70 -12.19
CA ASP A 136 9.39 7.79 -12.66
C ASP A 136 7.95 7.61 -12.15
N ASP A 137 7.39 6.40 -12.24
CA ASP A 137 6.06 6.10 -11.68
C ASP A 137 6.01 6.26 -10.17
N GLY A 138 7.06 5.83 -9.46
CA GLY A 138 7.20 5.95 -8.02
C GLY A 138 7.21 7.42 -7.57
N VAL A 139 8.00 8.27 -8.23
CA VAL A 139 8.08 9.71 -7.94
C VAL A 139 6.73 10.39 -8.21
N ASN A 140 6.13 10.14 -9.37
CA ASN A 140 4.85 10.72 -9.76
C ASN A 140 3.73 10.35 -8.76
N SER A 141 3.73 9.10 -8.30
CA SER A 141 2.77 8.58 -7.32
C SER A 141 3.03 9.14 -5.92
N ALA A 142 4.31 9.25 -5.52
CA ALA A 142 4.70 9.78 -4.21
C ALA A 142 4.29 11.25 -4.02
N LEU A 143 4.42 12.07 -5.06
CA LEU A 143 3.96 13.47 -5.07
C LEU A 143 2.45 13.61 -4.87
N GLN A 144 1.68 12.56 -5.18
CA GLN A 144 0.23 12.49 -5.01
C GLN A 144 -0.18 11.72 -3.75
N GLY A 145 0.72 11.53 -2.77
CA GLY A 145 0.53 10.66 -1.60
C GLY A 145 -0.66 10.95 -0.67
N LEU A 146 -1.40 12.05 -0.88
CA LEU A 146 -2.68 12.31 -0.22
C LEU A 146 -3.79 11.36 -0.72
N ASP A 147 -3.74 10.99 -2.00
CA ASP A 147 -4.63 10.00 -2.60
C ASP A 147 -4.19 8.58 -2.19
N ALA A 148 -5.15 7.76 -1.76
CA ALA A 148 -4.88 6.43 -1.23
C ALA A 148 -4.28 5.49 -2.29
N TYR A 149 -4.82 5.52 -3.50
CA TYR A 149 -4.33 4.70 -4.61
C TYR A 149 -2.92 5.10 -5.02
N SER A 150 -2.65 6.40 -5.13
CA SER A 150 -1.31 6.91 -5.47
C SER A 150 -0.27 6.55 -4.40
N ARG A 151 -0.64 6.62 -3.12
CA ARG A 151 0.23 6.17 -2.02
C ARG A 151 0.51 4.68 -2.08
N ASP A 152 -0.51 3.84 -2.30
CA ASP A 152 -0.33 2.39 -2.41
C ASP A 152 0.53 2.02 -3.63
N ARG A 153 0.35 2.73 -4.75
CA ARG A 153 1.20 2.61 -5.94
C ARG A 153 2.65 2.99 -5.64
N ALA A 154 2.89 4.08 -4.91
CA ALA A 154 4.24 4.48 -4.53
C ALA A 154 4.94 3.42 -3.65
N PHE A 155 4.23 2.84 -2.67
CA PHE A 155 4.75 1.69 -1.91
C PHE A 155 5.00 0.46 -2.79
N ALA A 156 4.15 0.19 -3.77
CA ALA A 156 4.35 -0.91 -4.71
C ALA A 156 5.62 -0.71 -5.56
N MET A 157 5.84 0.50 -6.11
CA MET A 157 7.04 0.82 -6.88
C MET A 157 8.30 0.72 -6.01
N ARG A 158 8.27 1.26 -4.78
CA ARG A 158 9.36 1.13 -3.80
C ARG A 158 9.72 -0.33 -3.52
N ARG A 159 8.73 -1.21 -3.35
CA ARG A 159 8.98 -2.65 -3.13
C ARG A 159 9.63 -3.31 -4.32
N GLN A 160 9.16 -3.01 -5.54
CA GLN A 160 9.76 -3.56 -6.76
C GLN A 160 11.20 -3.08 -6.96
N LEU A 161 11.50 -1.81 -6.66
CA LEU A 161 12.87 -1.30 -6.65
C LEU A 161 13.74 -2.02 -5.61
N GLY A 162 13.20 -2.28 -4.42
CA GLY A 162 13.87 -3.09 -3.39
C GLY A 162 14.11 -4.55 -3.82
N GLU A 163 13.22 -5.14 -4.62
CA GLU A 163 13.40 -6.46 -5.22
C GLU A 163 14.60 -6.47 -6.18
N TYR A 164 14.72 -5.46 -7.05
CA TYR A 164 15.90 -5.29 -7.91
C TYR A 164 17.17 -5.08 -7.10
N ALA A 165 17.13 -4.29 -6.02
CA ALA A 165 18.29 -4.07 -5.16
C ALA A 165 18.77 -5.36 -4.49
N ARG A 166 17.83 -6.18 -3.98
CA ARG A 166 18.15 -7.48 -3.40
C ARG A 166 18.66 -8.47 -4.44
N LEU A 167 18.04 -8.50 -5.63
CA LEU A 167 18.43 -9.38 -6.72
C LEU A 167 19.85 -9.04 -7.23
N ALA A 168 20.16 -7.75 -7.37
CA ALA A 168 21.50 -7.25 -7.68
C ALA A 168 22.52 -7.72 -6.64
N ARG A 169 22.25 -7.56 -5.33
CA ARG A 169 23.12 -8.06 -4.25
C ARG A 169 23.34 -9.57 -4.31
N LEU A 170 22.29 -10.34 -4.61
CA LEU A 170 22.38 -11.81 -4.71
C LEU A 170 23.21 -12.26 -5.90
N ILE A 171 23.00 -11.67 -7.08
CA ILE A 171 23.80 -11.98 -8.28
C ILE A 171 25.25 -11.52 -8.10
N GLY A 172 25.47 -10.35 -7.50
CA GLY A 172 26.79 -9.85 -7.13
C GLY A 172 27.51 -10.79 -6.15
N ALA A 173 26.82 -11.27 -5.11
CA ALA A 173 27.38 -12.24 -4.16
C ALA A 173 27.81 -13.56 -4.84
N LEU A 174 27.08 -13.96 -5.89
CA LEU A 174 27.36 -15.17 -6.68
C LEU A 174 28.36 -14.95 -7.82
N THR A 175 28.72 -13.69 -8.09
CA THR A 175 29.59 -13.26 -9.19
C THR A 175 30.70 -12.36 -8.64
N PRO A 176 31.73 -12.94 -8.00
CA PRO A 176 32.73 -12.18 -7.25
C PRO A 176 33.41 -11.07 -8.05
N GLU A 177 33.58 -11.26 -9.36
CA GLU A 177 34.24 -10.29 -10.25
C GLU A 177 33.40 -9.04 -10.53
N LEU A 178 32.08 -9.11 -10.38
CA LEU A 178 31.12 -8.01 -10.57
C LEU A 178 30.43 -7.59 -9.27
N ASN A 179 30.82 -8.18 -8.13
CA ASN A 179 30.13 -7.97 -6.86
C ASN A 179 30.08 -6.48 -6.46
N GLU A 180 31.16 -5.73 -6.68
CA GLU A 180 31.21 -4.29 -6.36
C GLU A 180 30.24 -3.48 -7.24
N ASP A 181 30.20 -3.73 -8.55
CA ASP A 181 29.31 -3.02 -9.49
C ASP A 181 27.82 -3.27 -9.15
N TYR A 182 27.46 -4.54 -8.88
CA TYR A 182 26.10 -4.90 -8.47
C TYR A 182 25.73 -4.34 -7.09
N ARG A 183 26.71 -4.20 -6.18
CA ARG A 183 26.51 -3.60 -4.85
C ARG A 183 26.26 -2.11 -4.94
N ASN A 184 27.05 -1.39 -5.72
CA ASN A 184 26.86 0.04 -5.94
C ASN A 184 25.47 0.30 -6.54
N LEU A 185 25.07 -0.47 -7.56
CA LEU A 185 23.71 -0.42 -8.11
C LEU A 185 22.63 -0.62 -7.03
N ALA A 186 22.79 -1.61 -6.16
CA ALA A 186 21.85 -1.88 -5.09
C ALA A 186 21.80 -0.76 -4.04
N GLN A 187 22.92 -0.11 -3.75
CA GLN A 187 22.98 1.07 -2.88
C GLN A 187 22.23 2.25 -3.49
N SER A 188 22.46 2.55 -4.78
CA SER A 188 21.74 3.60 -5.49
C SER A 188 20.23 3.35 -5.54
N LEU A 189 19.80 2.09 -5.70
CA LEU A 189 18.38 1.71 -5.59
C LEU A 189 17.80 1.92 -4.18
N ASP A 190 18.58 1.63 -3.14
CA ASP A 190 18.18 1.87 -1.75
C ASP A 190 18.01 3.37 -1.47
N GLU A 191 18.88 4.22 -2.02
CA GLU A 191 18.81 5.68 -1.90
C GLU A 191 17.53 6.22 -2.54
N VAL A 192 17.22 5.81 -3.76
CA VAL A 192 15.95 6.16 -4.41
C VAL A 192 14.75 5.69 -3.57
N CYS A 193 14.78 4.45 -3.08
CA CYS A 193 13.73 3.93 -2.21
C CYS A 193 13.54 4.81 -0.97
N ALA A 194 14.63 5.20 -0.30
CA ALA A 194 14.59 6.06 0.88
C ALA A 194 14.00 7.44 0.56
N VAL A 195 14.41 8.06 -0.56
CA VAL A 195 13.87 9.33 -1.03
C VAL A 195 12.37 9.23 -1.32
N LEU A 196 11.88 8.13 -1.93
CA LEU A 196 10.44 7.92 -2.16
C LEU A 196 9.61 7.93 -0.88
N LEU A 197 10.10 7.32 0.22
CA LEU A 197 9.41 7.40 1.52
C LEU A 197 9.30 8.82 2.03
N VAL A 198 10.39 9.58 1.94
CA VAL A 198 10.44 10.97 2.39
C VAL A 198 9.50 11.82 1.53
N LEU A 199 9.53 11.65 0.21
CA LEU A 199 8.65 12.36 -0.73
C LEU A 199 7.17 12.14 -0.44
N MET A 200 6.75 10.89 -0.15
CA MET A 200 5.37 10.63 0.25
C MET A 200 4.97 11.39 1.52
N GLY A 201 5.86 11.42 2.52
CA GLY A 201 5.64 12.19 3.76
C GLY A 201 5.60 13.70 3.51
N GLU A 202 6.49 14.21 2.65
CA GLU A 202 6.50 15.62 2.27
C GLU A 202 5.26 16.03 1.48
N ALA A 203 4.78 15.18 0.58
CA ALA A 203 3.54 15.41 -0.15
C ALA A 203 2.36 15.58 0.82
N LEU A 204 2.27 14.74 1.86
CA LEU A 204 1.27 14.89 2.92
C LEU A 204 1.44 16.21 3.67
N ALA A 205 2.67 16.59 4.02
CA ALA A 205 2.96 17.83 4.74
C ALA A 205 2.66 19.10 3.91
N ASN A 206 3.05 19.11 2.64
CA ASN A 206 2.88 20.23 1.70
C ASN A 206 1.41 20.49 1.37
N ASN A 207 0.58 19.45 1.36
CA ASN A 207 -0.86 19.59 1.21
C ASN A 207 -1.52 20.21 2.47
N GLY A 208 -0.77 20.44 3.56
CA GLY A 208 -1.28 21.06 4.78
C GLY A 208 -2.00 20.06 5.67
N PHE A 209 -1.65 18.78 5.61
CA PHE A 209 -2.20 17.76 6.50
C PHE A 209 -1.65 17.96 7.91
N ALA A 210 -2.39 18.71 8.73
CA ALA A 210 -1.93 19.20 10.03
C ALA A 210 -2.51 18.40 11.21
N GLY A 211 -2.29 17.08 11.23
CA GLY A 211 -2.73 16.23 12.34
C GLY A 211 -4.24 16.01 12.45
N GLY A 212 -5.00 16.32 11.39
CA GLY A 212 -6.33 15.73 11.25
C GLY A 212 -6.15 14.23 11.12
N ARG A 213 -6.81 13.41 11.95
CA ARG A 213 -6.58 11.96 11.98
C ARG A 213 -7.07 11.24 10.71
N TYR A 214 -7.63 11.96 9.76
CA TYR A 214 -8.51 11.37 8.78
C TYR A 214 -7.92 11.44 7.36
N LEU A 215 -7.45 10.30 6.88
CA LEU A 215 -7.16 10.05 5.47
C LEU A 215 -8.21 9.07 4.94
N LEU A 216 -8.68 9.29 3.72
CA LEU A 216 -9.58 8.35 3.06
C LEU A 216 -8.83 7.06 2.74
N GLN A 217 -9.49 5.93 2.94
CA GLN A 217 -8.95 4.63 2.57
C GLN A 217 -8.95 4.42 1.05
N VAL A 218 -9.85 5.11 0.33
CA VAL A 218 -10.02 4.95 -1.11
C VAL A 218 -9.99 6.29 -1.83
N PRO A 219 -9.67 6.29 -3.14
CA PRO A 219 -9.75 7.48 -3.97
C PRO A 219 -11.14 8.12 -3.93
N PHE A 220 -11.17 9.43 -4.09
CA PHE A 220 -12.42 10.19 -4.08
C PHE A 220 -13.41 9.73 -5.18
N SER A 221 -12.91 9.40 -6.37
CA SER A 221 -13.72 8.86 -7.47
C SER A 221 -14.37 7.51 -7.11
N GLU A 222 -13.69 6.69 -6.31
CA GLU A 222 -14.22 5.41 -5.85
C GLU A 222 -15.32 5.61 -4.80
N LEU A 223 -15.22 6.62 -3.92
CA LEU A 223 -16.30 6.95 -2.98
C LEU A 223 -17.61 7.29 -3.71
N GLN A 224 -17.51 8.03 -4.82
CA GLN A 224 -18.68 8.35 -5.66
C GLN A 224 -19.29 7.07 -6.25
N ALA A 225 -18.47 6.17 -6.78
CA ALA A 225 -18.92 4.89 -7.30
C ALA A 225 -19.57 4.00 -6.22
N ARG A 226 -18.98 3.94 -5.02
CA ARG A 226 -19.53 3.20 -3.87
C ARG A 226 -20.88 3.79 -3.44
N ARG A 227 -21.03 5.12 -3.43
CA ARG A 227 -22.31 5.81 -3.17
C ARG A 227 -23.38 5.39 -4.17
N ASP A 228 -23.06 5.38 -5.46
CA ASP A 228 -24.01 4.99 -6.50
C ASP A 228 -24.39 3.51 -6.39
N ALA A 229 -23.45 2.63 -6.06
CA ALA A 229 -23.71 1.20 -5.83
C ALA A 229 -24.70 0.98 -4.68
N VAL A 230 -24.59 1.72 -3.58
CA VAL A 230 -25.53 1.66 -2.45
C VAL A 230 -26.95 2.04 -2.88
N LEU A 231 -27.11 3.13 -3.64
CA LEU A 231 -28.42 3.57 -4.10
C LEU A 231 -29.05 2.59 -5.08
N VAL A 232 -28.25 2.02 -5.98
CA VAL A 232 -28.69 0.95 -6.89
C VAL A 232 -29.15 -0.27 -6.10
N ALA A 233 -28.40 -0.70 -5.08
CA ALA A 233 -28.77 -1.83 -4.23
C ALA A 233 -30.09 -1.57 -3.45
N LEU A 234 -30.28 -0.34 -2.94
CA LEU A 234 -31.53 0.05 -2.27
C LEU A 234 -32.74 0.07 -3.23
N ARG A 235 -32.57 0.55 -4.46
CA ARG A 235 -33.62 0.52 -5.49
C ARG A 235 -34.02 -0.92 -5.84
N ASN A 236 -33.04 -1.82 -5.92
CA ASN A 236 -33.28 -3.25 -6.15
C ASN A 236 -34.03 -3.89 -4.97
N LEU A 237 -33.67 -3.53 -3.73
CA LEU A 237 -34.34 -4.03 -2.51
C LEU A 237 -35.79 -3.54 -2.38
N SER A 238 -36.04 -2.26 -2.67
CA SER A 238 -37.35 -1.62 -2.56
C SER A 238 -38.28 -1.88 -3.76
N GLY A 239 -37.75 -2.48 -4.83
CA GLY A 239 -38.49 -2.77 -6.08
C GLY A 239 -38.69 -1.56 -6.99
N GLY A 240 -37.92 -0.48 -6.80
CA GLY A 240 -38.00 0.77 -7.57
C GLY A 240 -37.13 0.82 -8.84
N ALA A 241 -36.40 -0.26 -9.18
CA ALA A 241 -35.54 -0.30 -10.36
C ALA A 241 -36.35 -0.18 -11.67
N GLN A 242 -35.99 0.77 -12.55
CA GLN A 242 -36.65 1.04 -13.85
C GLN A 242 -36.57 -0.13 -14.84
N GLN A 243 -35.52 -0.96 -14.75
CA GLN A 243 -35.52 -2.28 -15.33
C GLN A 243 -35.98 -3.23 -14.23
N SER A 244 -37.22 -3.73 -14.32
CA SER A 244 -37.71 -4.75 -13.40
C SER A 244 -36.86 -5.99 -13.56
N LEU A 245 -35.76 -6.08 -12.83
CA LEU A 245 -35.06 -7.33 -12.63
C LEU A 245 -36.08 -8.26 -11.99
N ASN A 246 -36.52 -9.26 -12.76
CA ASN A 246 -37.56 -10.20 -12.35
C ASN A 246 -37.24 -10.76 -10.95
N GLN A 247 -38.27 -11.17 -10.19
CA GLN A 247 -38.09 -11.92 -8.93
C GLN A 247 -37.20 -13.18 -9.11
N SER A 248 -37.00 -13.64 -10.35
CA SER A 248 -36.05 -14.70 -10.70
C SER A 248 -34.58 -14.28 -10.54
N THR A 249 -34.24 -13.01 -10.72
CA THR A 249 -32.87 -12.50 -10.65
C THR A 249 -32.51 -12.06 -9.23
N TRP A 250 -33.48 -11.50 -8.49
CA TRP A 250 -33.31 -11.09 -7.09
C TRP A 250 -34.48 -11.59 -6.23
N PRO A 251 -34.45 -12.85 -5.77
CA PRO A 251 -35.56 -13.42 -5.02
C PRO A 251 -35.72 -12.74 -3.66
N ARG A 252 -36.98 -12.51 -3.26
CA ARG A 252 -37.37 -12.09 -1.89
C ARG A 252 -36.91 -10.67 -1.47
N GLY A 253 -36.59 -9.79 -2.41
CA GLY A 253 -36.25 -8.39 -2.12
C GLY A 253 -37.36 -7.62 -1.39
N LEU A 254 -38.57 -7.60 -1.95
CA LEU A 254 -39.72 -6.90 -1.37
C LEU A 254 -40.17 -7.47 -0.01
N ASP A 255 -40.11 -8.79 0.15
CA ASP A 255 -40.45 -9.43 1.42
C ASP A 255 -39.44 -9.07 2.51
N ALA A 256 -38.14 -9.05 2.16
CA ALA A 256 -37.10 -8.59 3.06
C ALA A 256 -37.27 -7.12 3.43
N TYR A 257 -37.59 -6.25 2.47
CA TYR A 257 -37.86 -4.84 2.71
C TYR A 257 -39.02 -4.64 3.70
N ARG A 258 -40.14 -5.37 3.52
CA ARG A 258 -41.28 -5.32 4.44
C ARG A 258 -40.92 -5.80 5.86
N GLN A 259 -40.27 -6.96 5.97
CA GLN A 259 -39.85 -7.51 7.26
C GLN A 259 -38.90 -6.56 7.99
N LEU A 260 -37.94 -5.99 7.26
CA LEU A 260 -36.99 -5.02 7.78
C LEU A 260 -37.69 -3.75 8.29
N TYR A 261 -38.63 -3.22 7.51
CA TYR A 261 -39.40 -2.03 7.88
C TYR A 261 -40.21 -2.26 9.17
N SER A 262 -40.92 -3.38 9.26
CA SER A 262 -41.68 -3.76 10.47
C SER A 262 -40.78 -4.03 11.66
N MET A 263 -39.61 -4.66 11.45
CA MET A 263 -38.64 -4.92 12.51
C MET A 263 -38.12 -3.62 13.12
N LEU A 264 -37.69 -2.66 12.27
CA LEU A 264 -37.19 -1.37 12.73
C LEU A 264 -38.27 -0.57 13.47
N GLU A 265 -39.52 -0.62 13.00
CA GLU A 265 -40.66 0.00 13.67
C GLU A 265 -40.96 -0.63 15.03
N ASN A 266 -41.01 -1.96 15.12
CA ASN A 266 -41.24 -2.68 16.37
C ASN A 266 -40.11 -2.49 17.39
N ARG A 267 -38.87 -2.24 16.93
CA ARG A 267 -37.72 -1.94 17.80
C ARG A 267 -37.55 -0.45 18.11
N GLY A 268 -38.46 0.41 17.62
CA GLY A 268 -38.39 1.86 17.84
C GLY A 268 -37.23 2.57 17.13
N GLN A 269 -36.62 1.93 16.12
CA GLN A 269 -35.46 2.42 15.38
C GLN A 269 -35.89 3.30 14.19
N PHE A 270 -36.71 4.32 14.46
CA PHE A 270 -37.28 5.19 13.42
C PHE A 270 -36.23 5.98 12.64
N GLU A 271 -35.12 6.34 13.30
CA GLU A 271 -33.97 7.00 12.68
C GLU A 271 -33.32 6.12 11.60
N LEU A 272 -33.13 4.84 11.88
CA LEU A 272 -32.53 3.89 10.92
C LEU A 272 -33.51 3.56 9.80
N ARG A 273 -34.82 3.53 10.11
CA ARG A 273 -35.86 3.30 9.11
C ARG A 273 -35.85 4.35 8.01
N SER A 274 -35.52 5.61 8.30
CA SER A 274 -35.50 6.64 7.26
C SER A 274 -34.35 6.43 6.26
N LEU A 275 -33.32 5.64 6.57
CA LEU A 275 -32.28 5.25 5.60
C LEU A 275 -32.79 4.30 4.50
N LEU A 276 -33.97 3.70 4.68
CA LEU A 276 -34.65 2.95 3.63
C LEU A 276 -35.27 3.87 2.56
N SER A 277 -35.34 5.17 2.83
CA SER A 277 -35.71 6.17 1.83
C SER A 277 -34.49 6.55 1.01
N GLU A 278 -34.58 6.36 -0.31
CA GLU A 278 -33.49 6.71 -1.22
C GLU A 278 -33.06 8.18 -1.12
N VAL A 279 -34.01 9.09 -0.94
CA VAL A 279 -33.74 10.54 -0.87
C VAL A 279 -32.91 10.88 0.36
N GLU A 280 -33.25 10.31 1.52
CA GLU A 280 -32.55 10.57 2.77
C GLU A 280 -31.16 9.94 2.76
N LEU A 281 -31.05 8.70 2.27
CA LEU A 281 -29.78 8.01 2.16
C LEU A 281 -28.84 8.73 1.19
N ALA A 282 -29.33 9.07 -0.01
CA ALA A 282 -28.55 9.79 -1.02
C ALA A 282 -28.04 11.12 -0.45
N ARG A 283 -28.90 11.90 0.19
CA ARG A 283 -28.52 13.18 0.80
C ARG A 283 -27.44 13.00 1.87
N ALA A 284 -27.60 12.05 2.78
CA ALA A 284 -26.62 11.81 3.84
C ALA A 284 -25.24 11.37 3.29
N MET A 285 -25.23 10.57 2.22
CA MET A 285 -24.01 10.14 1.54
C MET A 285 -23.39 11.28 0.72
N ASP A 286 -24.20 12.08 0.03
CA ASP A 286 -23.75 13.23 -0.75
C ASP A 286 -23.13 14.31 0.14
N ASP A 287 -23.71 14.56 1.31
CA ASP A 287 -23.16 15.48 2.31
C ASP A 287 -21.76 15.02 2.78
N LEU A 288 -21.55 13.70 2.95
CA LEU A 288 -20.25 13.12 3.30
C LEU A 288 -19.23 13.23 2.17
N VAL A 289 -19.63 12.88 0.94
CA VAL A 289 -18.77 13.00 -0.25
C VAL A 289 -18.42 14.46 -0.52
N GLN A 290 -19.38 15.38 -0.38
CA GLN A 290 -19.14 16.82 -0.52
C GLN A 290 -18.23 17.33 0.59
N ALA A 291 -18.38 16.86 1.82
CA ALA A 291 -17.51 17.22 2.94
C ALA A 291 -16.05 16.81 2.68
N ALA A 292 -15.82 15.68 1.98
CA ALA A 292 -14.48 15.25 1.57
C ALA A 292 -13.82 16.21 0.57
N GLY A 293 -14.58 17.07 -0.10
CA GLY A 293 -14.06 18.20 -0.87
C GLY A 293 -13.03 17.80 -1.93
N GLY A 294 -13.28 16.71 -2.65
CA GLY A 294 -12.39 16.20 -3.71
C GLY A 294 -11.06 15.63 -3.18
N GLY A 295 -11.00 15.19 -1.92
CA GLY A 295 -9.75 14.72 -1.30
C GLY A 295 -8.86 15.85 -0.78
N SER A 296 -9.31 17.11 -0.82
CA SER A 296 -8.52 18.24 -0.31
C SER A 296 -8.31 18.16 1.20
N THR A 297 -7.23 18.76 1.70
CA THR A 297 -6.91 18.71 3.15
C THR A 297 -7.91 19.45 4.03
N SER A 298 -8.51 20.54 3.55
CA SER A 298 -9.63 21.19 4.23
C SER A 298 -10.85 20.27 4.30
N GLY A 299 -11.11 19.52 3.21
CA GLY A 299 -12.15 18.49 3.17
C GLY A 299 -11.88 17.37 4.17
N MET A 300 -10.67 16.82 4.20
CA MET A 300 -10.27 15.76 5.13
C MET A 300 -10.45 16.17 6.60
N ARG A 301 -10.09 17.41 6.95
CA ARG A 301 -10.34 17.94 8.30
C ARG A 301 -11.83 18.07 8.61
N ARG A 302 -12.63 18.50 7.64
CA ARG A 302 -14.09 18.61 7.79
C ARG A 302 -14.72 17.25 8.02
N VAL A 303 -14.37 16.26 7.20
CA VAL A 303 -14.82 14.86 7.36
C VAL A 303 -14.42 14.32 8.72
N GLY A 304 -13.16 14.50 9.14
CA GLY A 304 -12.70 14.08 10.47
C GLY A 304 -13.48 14.71 11.63
N ALA A 305 -14.05 15.91 11.46
CA ALA A 305 -14.84 16.57 12.49
C ALA A 305 -16.33 16.19 12.48
N THR A 306 -16.91 15.91 11.31
CA THR A 306 -18.39 15.80 11.15
C THR A 306 -18.88 14.43 10.72
N ALA A 307 -18.03 13.57 10.14
CA ALA A 307 -18.46 12.31 9.52
C ALA A 307 -18.85 11.21 10.53
N TRP A 308 -18.38 11.30 11.78
CA TRP A 308 -18.63 10.27 12.79
C TRP A 308 -20.13 10.00 13.03
N ALA A 309 -20.98 11.04 12.98
CA ALA A 309 -22.41 10.89 13.25
C ALA A 309 -23.15 10.12 12.15
N PRO A 310 -23.09 10.52 10.86
CA PRO A 310 -23.72 9.76 9.78
C PRO A 310 -23.08 8.38 9.56
N LEU A 311 -21.76 8.23 9.73
CA LEU A 311 -21.10 6.92 9.60
C LEU A 311 -21.56 5.94 10.70
N ASN A 312 -21.62 6.38 11.96
CA ASN A 312 -22.16 5.56 13.05
C ASN A 312 -23.61 5.16 12.81
N ARG A 313 -24.41 6.03 12.18
CA ARG A 313 -25.80 5.73 11.81
C ARG A 313 -25.85 4.61 10.76
N PHE A 314 -24.97 4.64 9.75
CA PHE A 314 -24.87 3.59 8.74
C PHE A 314 -24.35 2.27 9.34
N GLU A 315 -23.30 2.30 10.17
CA GLU A 315 -22.77 1.11 10.85
C GLU A 315 -23.84 0.44 11.72
N ARG A 316 -24.56 1.24 12.53
CA ARG A 316 -25.67 0.74 13.34
C ARG A 316 -26.75 0.11 12.50
N PHE A 317 -27.08 0.70 11.34
CA PHE A 317 -28.02 0.11 10.40
C PHE A 317 -27.54 -1.29 9.97
N VAL A 318 -26.30 -1.43 9.50
CA VAL A 318 -25.75 -2.74 9.08
C VAL A 318 -25.77 -3.74 10.24
N GLN A 319 -25.25 -3.37 11.41
CA GLN A 319 -25.18 -4.23 12.60
C GLN A 319 -26.55 -4.71 13.10
N ILE A 320 -27.55 -3.83 13.14
CA ILE A 320 -28.88 -4.16 13.64
C ILE A 320 -29.65 -5.02 12.64
N THR A 321 -29.39 -4.83 11.35
CA THR A 321 -30.13 -5.48 10.26
C THR A 321 -29.47 -6.77 9.77
N LEU A 322 -28.23 -7.04 10.19
CA LEU A 322 -27.56 -8.33 10.04
C LEU A 322 -28.46 -9.43 10.62
N HIS A 323 -28.83 -10.39 9.76
CA HIS A 323 -29.73 -11.51 10.08
C HIS A 323 -31.16 -11.13 10.53
N ALA A 324 -31.60 -9.89 10.28
CA ALA A 324 -32.93 -9.44 10.68
C ALA A 324 -34.10 -10.08 9.90
N VAL A 325 -33.82 -10.65 8.73
CA VAL A 325 -34.80 -11.22 7.82
C VAL A 325 -34.55 -12.70 7.65
N SER A 326 -35.62 -13.50 7.73
CA SER A 326 -35.58 -14.94 7.45
C SER A 326 -36.69 -15.31 6.46
N PRO A 327 -36.38 -16.04 5.37
CA PRO A 327 -35.04 -16.43 4.91
C PRO A 327 -34.23 -15.24 4.39
N GLN A 328 -32.89 -15.35 4.40
CA GLN A 328 -32.00 -14.29 3.92
C GLN A 328 -32.27 -13.92 2.45
N SER A 329 -32.21 -12.62 2.14
CA SER A 329 -32.45 -12.07 0.80
C SER A 329 -31.15 -11.57 0.17
N PRO A 330 -30.78 -12.04 -1.04
CA PRO A 330 -29.57 -11.56 -1.72
C PRO A 330 -29.58 -10.04 -1.97
N ALA A 331 -30.75 -9.44 -2.22
CA ALA A 331 -30.87 -8.00 -2.40
C ALA A 331 -30.59 -7.21 -1.12
N LEU A 332 -30.97 -7.76 0.04
CA LEU A 332 -30.67 -7.14 1.34
C LEU A 332 -29.17 -7.27 1.67
N ALA A 333 -28.58 -8.44 1.42
CA ALA A 333 -27.15 -8.66 1.60
C ALA A 333 -26.32 -7.71 0.72
N ALA A 334 -26.66 -7.59 -0.57
CA ALA A 334 -26.00 -6.67 -1.48
C ALA A 334 -26.10 -5.20 -1.03
N PHE A 335 -27.24 -4.78 -0.49
CA PHE A 335 -27.39 -3.44 0.08
C PHE A 335 -26.53 -3.24 1.33
N GLN A 336 -26.52 -4.22 2.24
CA GLN A 336 -25.70 -4.18 3.46
C GLN A 336 -24.20 -4.17 3.15
N GLU A 337 -23.74 -5.01 2.22
CA GLU A 337 -22.35 -5.06 1.76
C GLU A 337 -21.93 -3.77 1.05
N ALA A 338 -22.76 -3.24 0.15
CA ALA A 338 -22.48 -1.97 -0.50
C ALA A 338 -22.38 -0.82 0.51
N LEU A 339 -23.28 -0.79 1.50
CA LEU A 339 -23.27 0.22 2.56
C LEU A 339 -22.03 0.08 3.44
N GLN A 340 -21.65 -1.16 3.80
CA GLN A 340 -20.40 -1.42 4.53
C GLN A 340 -19.18 -0.97 3.73
N LEU A 341 -19.10 -1.29 2.43
CA LEU A 341 -18.00 -0.82 1.58
C LEU A 341 -17.93 0.72 1.52
N PHE A 342 -19.06 1.42 1.46
CA PHE A 342 -19.05 2.87 1.53
C PHE A 342 -18.48 3.37 2.87
N ILE A 343 -18.93 2.80 4.00
CA ILE A 343 -18.41 3.10 5.34
C ILE A 343 -16.90 2.84 5.40
N ASP A 344 -16.44 1.71 4.86
CA ASP A 344 -15.04 1.33 4.88
C ASP A 344 -14.16 2.35 4.15
N GLY A 345 -14.64 2.98 3.07
CA GLY A 345 -13.91 4.07 2.39
C GLY A 345 -13.60 5.29 3.29
N PHE A 346 -14.38 5.43 4.36
CA PHE A 346 -14.26 6.42 5.42
C PHE A 346 -13.61 5.85 6.70
N THR A 347 -13.08 4.63 6.68
CA THR A 347 -12.17 4.19 7.74
C THR A 347 -10.83 4.90 7.61
N HIS A 348 -10.14 5.09 8.73
CA HIS A 348 -8.88 5.83 8.75
C HIS A 348 -7.85 5.04 7.93
N SER A 349 -7.32 5.65 6.86
CA SER A 349 -6.22 5.03 6.13
C SER A 349 -4.90 5.19 6.89
N GLY A 350 -4.08 4.16 6.79
CA GLY A 350 -2.66 4.23 7.14
C GLY A 350 -1.89 5.35 6.44
N GLY A 351 -0.64 5.57 6.86
CA GLY A 351 0.27 6.52 6.20
C GLY A 351 0.56 7.80 6.98
N PHE A 352 -0.13 8.06 8.09
CA PHE A 352 0.18 9.22 8.95
C PHE A 352 1.65 9.22 9.42
N ARG A 353 2.21 8.03 9.66
CA ARG A 353 3.59 7.89 10.13
C ARG A 353 4.63 8.28 9.09
N LEU A 354 4.27 8.43 7.81
CA LEU A 354 5.17 8.99 6.78
C LEU A 354 5.60 10.43 7.11
N LEU A 355 4.76 11.19 7.82
CA LEU A 355 5.14 12.51 8.34
C LEU A 355 6.29 12.41 9.35
N ARG A 356 6.33 11.33 10.15
CA ARG A 356 7.39 11.08 11.15
C ARG A 356 8.72 10.77 10.51
N ILE A 357 8.70 10.09 9.37
CA ILE A 357 9.90 9.80 8.58
C ILE A 357 10.43 11.09 7.94
N SER A 358 9.54 11.85 7.28
CA SER A 358 9.96 13.03 6.50
C SER A 358 10.32 14.26 7.34
N ARG A 359 9.61 14.53 8.45
CA ARG A 359 9.78 15.77 9.24
C ARG A 359 9.72 15.53 10.76
N PRO A 360 10.56 14.64 11.34
CA PRO A 360 10.48 14.26 12.74
C PRO A 360 10.65 15.45 13.70
N THR A 361 11.66 16.29 13.47
CA THR A 361 11.98 17.43 14.34
C THR A 361 10.89 18.50 14.34
N VAL A 362 10.33 18.80 13.17
CA VAL A 362 9.30 19.84 13.01
C VAL A 362 8.00 19.44 13.71
N LEU A 363 7.67 18.16 13.68
CA LEU A 363 6.49 17.62 14.36
C LEU A 363 6.61 17.69 15.89
N LEU A 364 7.81 17.49 16.44
CA LEU A 364 8.04 17.56 17.89
C LEU A 364 7.79 18.96 18.48
N TYR A 365 7.91 20.02 17.68
CA TYR A 365 7.57 21.38 18.10
C TYR A 365 6.05 21.66 18.10
N GLY A 366 5.21 20.65 17.89
CA GLY A 366 3.75 20.80 17.86
C GLY A 366 3.21 21.39 16.57
N LEU A 367 4.07 21.61 15.56
CA LEU A 367 3.59 21.88 14.20
C LEU A 367 2.75 20.68 13.78
N TYR A 368 1.55 20.93 13.24
CA TYR A 368 0.58 19.89 12.87
C TYR A 368 -0.15 19.20 14.04
N GLY A 369 -0.22 19.80 15.22
CA GLY A 369 -1.17 19.38 16.27
C GLY A 369 -0.83 18.04 16.96
N SER A 370 0.33 17.47 16.67
CA SER A 370 0.85 16.30 17.38
C SER A 370 2.07 16.71 18.20
N THR A 371 1.96 16.65 19.52
CA THR A 371 3.04 17.00 20.45
C THR A 371 3.73 15.77 21.05
N GLN A 372 3.19 14.56 20.82
CA GLN A 372 3.70 13.31 21.38
C GLN A 372 3.88 12.26 20.27
N LEU A 373 5.03 11.60 20.29
CA LEU A 373 5.31 10.41 19.49
C LEU A 373 4.84 9.19 20.27
N SER A 374 4.09 8.31 19.62
CA SER A 374 3.71 7.01 20.18
C SER A 374 4.92 6.06 20.25
N GLY A 375 4.79 4.94 20.96
CA GLY A 375 5.80 3.88 20.96
C GLY A 375 6.12 3.41 19.54
N ALA A 376 5.08 3.12 18.75
CA ALA A 376 5.22 2.73 17.34
C ALA A 376 5.90 3.80 16.46
N ASP A 377 5.64 5.10 16.69
CA ASP A 377 6.33 6.17 15.97
C ASP A 377 7.84 6.16 16.25
N ASN A 378 8.23 5.99 17.53
CA ASN A 378 9.64 5.91 17.92
C ASN A 378 10.32 4.68 17.33
N ARG A 379 9.64 3.52 17.30
CA ARG A 379 10.17 2.30 16.66
C ARG A 379 10.37 2.50 15.17
N LEU A 380 9.42 3.12 14.46
CA LEU A 380 9.56 3.38 13.03
C LEU A 380 10.75 4.31 12.73
N ILE A 381 10.89 5.41 13.47
CA ILE A 381 12.02 6.34 13.29
C ILE A 381 13.35 5.61 13.52
N GLU A 382 13.44 4.82 14.60
CA GLU A 382 14.65 4.08 14.92
C GLU A 382 14.92 2.96 13.90
N LEU A 383 13.90 2.26 13.40
CA LEU A 383 14.03 1.24 12.35
C LEU A 383 14.65 1.83 11.08
N VAL A 384 14.18 3.00 10.63
CA VAL A 384 14.73 3.68 9.45
C VAL A 384 16.21 4.04 9.66
N ASN A 385 16.55 4.58 10.83
CA ASN A 385 17.94 4.93 11.17
C ASN A 385 18.85 3.68 11.23
N ARG A 386 18.38 2.62 11.90
CA ARG A 386 19.13 1.37 12.06
C ARG A 386 19.29 0.62 10.75
N ARG A 387 18.28 0.66 9.87
CA ARG A 387 18.37 0.12 8.50
C ARG A 387 19.52 0.75 7.72
N GLY A 388 19.64 2.08 7.75
CA GLY A 388 20.73 2.79 7.07
C GLY A 388 22.12 2.42 7.61
N GLN A 389 22.26 2.37 8.94
CA GLN A 389 23.51 1.93 9.59
C GLN A 389 23.84 0.48 9.25
N PHE A 390 22.85 -0.41 9.26
CA PHE A 390 23.01 -1.82 8.95
C PHE A 390 23.45 -2.04 7.51
N ALA A 391 22.81 -1.37 6.54
CA ALA A 391 23.22 -1.42 5.13
C ALA A 391 24.71 -1.05 4.95
N SER A 392 25.14 0.07 5.55
CA SER A 392 26.53 0.52 5.49
C SER A 392 27.51 -0.49 6.09
N THR A 393 27.16 -1.10 7.23
CA THR A 393 27.97 -2.15 7.86
C THR A 393 28.11 -3.38 6.96
N ILE A 394 27.00 -3.90 6.43
CA ILE A 394 27.04 -5.14 5.65
C ILE A 394 27.70 -4.94 4.30
N ASP A 395 27.59 -3.76 3.69
CA ASP A 395 28.30 -3.46 2.44
C ASP A 395 29.83 -3.41 2.66
N CYS A 396 30.31 -3.09 3.86
CA CYS A 396 31.73 -3.20 4.20
C CYS A 396 32.20 -4.67 4.30
N LEU A 397 31.33 -5.59 4.76
CA LEU A 397 31.60 -7.04 4.80
C LEU A 397 31.95 -7.61 3.42
N THR A 398 31.34 -7.04 2.39
CA THR A 398 31.33 -7.60 1.04
C THR A 398 32.59 -7.33 0.22
N ARG A 399 33.47 -6.41 0.64
CA ARG A 399 34.67 -6.00 -0.13
C ARG A 399 35.87 -6.95 0.01
N CYS A 400 35.78 -8.04 0.78
CA CYS A 400 36.90 -8.94 1.08
C CYS A 400 36.61 -10.43 0.82
N MET A 401 35.70 -10.75 -0.11
CA MET A 401 35.15 -12.11 -0.30
C MET A 401 36.20 -13.14 -0.75
N CYS A 402 36.45 -14.17 0.07
CA CYS A 402 37.26 -15.33 -0.32
C CYS A 402 36.72 -16.68 0.22
N SER A 403 35.64 -16.72 1.01
CA SER A 403 35.14 -17.97 1.62
C SER A 403 33.63 -18.16 1.44
N ASP A 404 33.23 -19.42 1.21
CA ASP A 404 31.83 -19.82 1.02
C ASP A 404 30.93 -19.38 2.18
N ASP A 405 31.38 -19.53 3.43
CA ASP A 405 30.57 -19.16 4.59
C ASP A 405 30.30 -17.65 4.69
N VAL A 406 31.25 -16.81 4.26
CA VAL A 406 31.04 -15.35 4.21
C VAL A 406 30.05 -14.98 3.09
N VAL A 407 30.10 -15.66 1.95
CA VAL A 407 29.11 -15.50 0.87
C VAL A 407 27.71 -15.91 1.33
N LYS A 408 27.59 -17.06 2.01
CA LYS A 408 26.30 -17.54 2.55
C LYS A 408 25.75 -16.61 3.64
N ALA A 409 26.62 -16.11 4.53
CA ALA A 409 26.24 -15.14 5.56
C ALA A 409 25.74 -13.83 4.91
N GLN A 410 26.43 -13.34 3.88
CA GLN A 410 26.02 -12.16 3.12
C GLN A 410 24.64 -12.32 2.49
N MET A 411 24.34 -13.46 1.85
CA MET A 411 23.01 -13.73 1.27
C MET A 411 21.88 -13.61 2.31
N VAL A 412 22.13 -14.08 3.53
CA VAL A 412 21.16 -13.98 4.64
C VAL A 412 21.03 -12.54 5.12
N LEU A 413 22.14 -11.81 5.26
CA LEU A 413 22.12 -10.40 5.68
C LEU A 413 21.41 -9.50 4.66
N ASP A 414 21.61 -9.73 3.36
CA ASP A 414 20.91 -9.00 2.29
C ASP A 414 19.41 -9.29 2.29
N LYS A 415 19.02 -10.55 2.59
CA LYS A 415 17.62 -10.90 2.78
C LYS A 415 17.01 -10.15 3.97
N ILE A 416 17.72 -10.13 5.10
CA ILE A 416 17.27 -9.40 6.29
C ILE A 416 17.13 -7.90 5.98
N LEU A 417 18.07 -7.29 5.26
CA LEU A 417 17.99 -5.88 4.87
C LEU A 417 16.71 -5.60 4.06
N PHE A 418 16.40 -6.44 3.07
CA PHE A 418 15.17 -6.35 2.28
C PHE A 418 13.90 -6.53 3.14
N ASP A 419 13.90 -7.47 4.09
CA ASP A 419 12.76 -7.68 4.97
C ASP A 419 12.54 -6.52 5.95
N ILE A 420 13.60 -5.79 6.31
CA ILE A 420 13.50 -4.57 7.11
C ILE A 420 12.81 -3.46 6.32
N ASP A 421 13.10 -3.29 5.03
CA ASP A 421 12.37 -2.33 4.19
C ASP A 421 10.88 -2.65 4.11
N ARG A 422 10.55 -3.94 3.98
CA ARG A 422 9.17 -4.43 4.03
C ARG A 422 8.52 -4.13 5.39
N ALA A 423 9.25 -4.32 6.49
CA ALA A 423 8.78 -3.99 7.83
C ALA A 423 8.55 -2.47 8.00
N ILE A 424 9.45 -1.63 7.47
CA ILE A 424 9.32 -0.16 7.47
C ILE A 424 8.05 0.25 6.71
N ASP A 425 7.80 -0.31 5.53
CA ASP A 425 6.59 -0.03 4.75
C ASP A 425 5.31 -0.38 5.53
N LEU A 426 5.29 -1.56 6.17
CA LEU A 426 4.16 -2.00 6.99
C LEU A 426 3.95 -1.06 8.19
N TYR A 427 5.02 -0.66 8.88
CA TYR A 427 4.96 0.31 9.97
C TYR A 427 4.49 1.70 9.50
N ALA A 428 4.89 2.14 8.31
CA ALA A 428 4.46 3.42 7.75
C ALA A 428 2.95 3.45 7.45
N ILE A 429 2.37 2.31 7.06
CA ILE A 429 0.93 2.12 6.84
C ILE A 429 0.19 1.85 8.17
N GLY A 430 0.86 1.36 9.21
CA GLY A 430 0.26 1.08 10.51
C GLY A 430 -0.41 2.29 11.17
N GLU A 431 -1.60 2.09 11.73
CA GLU A 431 -2.34 3.11 12.48
C GLU A 431 -2.20 2.90 14.00
N LYS A 432 -2.41 1.67 14.47
CA LYS A 432 -2.42 1.31 15.89
C LYS A 432 -1.08 0.73 16.32
N ASP A 433 -0.71 0.89 17.59
CA ASP A 433 0.43 0.15 18.12
C ASP A 433 0.10 -1.36 18.06
N PHE A 434 1.01 -2.13 17.45
CA PHE A 434 0.89 -3.57 17.27
C PHE A 434 -0.38 -4.05 16.54
N GLY A 435 -0.80 -3.31 15.51
CA GLY A 435 -1.89 -3.69 14.61
C GLY A 435 -1.52 -4.79 13.62
N ASP A 436 -2.39 -5.06 12.64
CA ASP A 436 -2.13 -6.06 11.59
C ASP A 436 -0.82 -5.81 10.82
N PRO A 437 -0.48 -4.58 10.40
CA PRO A 437 0.78 -4.30 9.72
C PRO A 437 2.01 -4.57 10.60
N GLU A 438 2.00 -4.15 11.86
CA GLU A 438 3.09 -4.38 12.81
C GLU A 438 3.25 -5.87 13.15
N LEU A 439 2.15 -6.61 13.27
CA LEU A 439 2.18 -8.07 13.45
C LEU A 439 2.79 -8.79 12.25
N ARG A 440 2.56 -8.30 11.02
CA ARG A 440 3.23 -8.83 9.82
C ARG A 440 4.71 -8.44 9.80
N ALA A 441 5.04 -7.21 10.18
CA ALA A 441 6.42 -6.74 10.28
C ALA A 441 7.25 -7.57 11.29
N ALA A 442 6.61 -8.08 12.35
CA ALA A 442 7.24 -8.98 13.31
C ALA A 442 7.78 -10.29 12.67
N ALA A 443 7.31 -10.68 11.48
CA ALA A 443 7.89 -11.82 10.74
C ALA A 443 9.38 -11.60 10.43
N CYS A 444 9.79 -10.36 10.12
CA CYS A 444 11.20 -10.01 9.94
C CYS A 444 11.98 -10.19 11.26
N GLY A 445 11.39 -9.83 12.40
CA GLY A 445 12.01 -10.06 13.70
C GLY A 445 12.21 -11.55 14.02
N LEU A 446 11.29 -12.41 13.58
CA LEU A 446 11.42 -13.87 13.71
C LEU A 446 12.56 -14.42 12.85
N LEU A 447 12.70 -13.91 11.63
CA LEU A 447 13.80 -14.28 10.74
C LEU A 447 15.15 -13.83 11.32
N ILE A 448 15.24 -12.61 11.86
CA ILE A 448 16.46 -12.15 12.55
C ILE A 448 16.79 -13.09 13.73
N TYR A 449 15.81 -13.46 14.54
CA TYR A 449 16.01 -14.44 15.62
C TYR A 449 16.49 -15.79 15.09
N ALA A 450 15.88 -16.29 14.01
CA ALA A 450 16.27 -17.56 13.39
C ALA A 450 17.73 -17.54 12.91
N ALA A 451 18.19 -16.42 12.33
CA ALA A 451 19.58 -16.24 11.91
C ALA A 451 20.54 -16.16 13.10
N ARG A 452 20.17 -15.47 14.19
CA ARG A 452 21.02 -15.27 15.38
C ARG A 452 21.08 -16.50 16.29
N GLN A 453 20.02 -17.30 16.32
CA GLN A 453 19.86 -18.43 17.22
C GLN A 453 19.53 -19.73 16.46
N PRO A 454 20.40 -20.21 15.54
CA PRO A 454 20.14 -21.43 14.77
C PRO A 454 19.95 -22.67 15.64
N ALA A 455 20.60 -22.72 16.81
CA ALA A 455 20.45 -23.80 17.78
C ALA A 455 19.03 -23.92 18.37
N SER A 456 18.19 -22.88 18.25
CA SER A 456 16.82 -22.90 18.79
C SER A 456 15.82 -23.67 17.92
N TRP A 457 16.19 -23.97 16.66
CA TRP A 457 15.28 -24.59 15.68
C TRP A 457 15.95 -25.65 14.80
N ALA A 458 17.27 -25.59 14.57
CA ALA A 458 17.98 -26.55 13.73
C ALA A 458 18.39 -27.80 14.52
N LYS A 459 18.27 -28.97 13.89
CA LYS A 459 18.67 -30.26 14.48
C LYS A 459 20.18 -30.36 14.68
N SER A 460 20.94 -29.70 13.82
CA SER A 460 22.40 -29.56 13.91
C SER A 460 22.84 -28.20 13.37
N THR A 461 23.76 -27.55 14.09
CA THR A 461 24.33 -26.25 13.70
C THR A 461 25.65 -26.38 12.95
N THR A 462 26.19 -27.59 12.80
CA THR A 462 27.52 -27.83 12.20
C THR A 462 27.60 -27.39 10.74
N ALA A 463 26.48 -27.45 10.00
CA ALA A 463 26.37 -26.99 8.62
C ALA A 463 25.92 -25.51 8.50
N LEU A 464 25.71 -24.83 9.63
CA LEU A 464 25.14 -23.47 9.71
C LEU A 464 26.17 -22.48 10.27
N THR A 465 27.46 -22.68 9.99
CA THR A 465 28.56 -21.81 10.43
C THR A 465 28.42 -20.36 9.93
N TYR A 466 27.70 -20.16 8.83
CA TYR A 466 27.35 -18.86 8.29
C TYR A 466 26.21 -18.13 9.06
N LEU A 467 25.57 -18.80 10.03
CA LEU A 467 24.56 -18.26 10.94
C LEU A 467 25.09 -18.23 12.38
N GLY A 468 24.32 -17.62 13.30
CA GLY A 468 24.70 -17.48 14.70
C GLY A 468 25.45 -16.16 14.92
N SER A 469 26.77 -16.14 14.69
CA SER A 469 27.59 -14.93 14.82
C SER A 469 28.13 -14.44 13.49
N PHE A 470 27.56 -13.34 13.00
CA PHE A 470 28.03 -12.62 11.81
C PHE A 470 29.31 -11.85 12.09
N ASP A 471 29.52 -11.44 13.34
CA ASP A 471 30.78 -10.82 13.78
C ASP A 471 31.96 -11.82 13.73
N GLU A 472 31.71 -13.11 13.98
CA GLU A 472 32.71 -14.17 13.77
C GLU A 472 33.04 -14.33 12.29
N ASN A 473 32.02 -14.35 11.43
CA ASN A 473 32.21 -14.39 9.98
C ASN A 473 32.99 -13.17 9.46
N ALA A 474 32.70 -11.98 9.99
CA ALA A 474 33.47 -10.76 9.69
C ALA A 474 34.92 -10.87 10.18
N ARG A 475 35.16 -11.41 11.38
CA ARG A 475 36.51 -11.66 11.90
C ARG A 475 37.29 -12.66 11.06
N HIS A 476 36.63 -13.70 10.54
CA HIS A 476 37.24 -14.63 9.58
C HIS A 476 37.64 -13.92 8.27
N ALA A 477 36.86 -12.93 7.83
CA ALA A 477 37.20 -12.03 6.73
C ALA A 477 38.21 -10.92 7.10
N LYS A 478 38.81 -10.97 8.30
CA LYS A 478 39.75 -9.97 8.84
C LYS A 478 39.15 -8.57 9.01
N GLN A 479 37.86 -8.52 9.30
CA GLN A 479 37.13 -7.29 9.57
C GLN A 479 36.61 -7.24 11.01
N THR A 480 36.38 -6.04 11.51
CA THR A 480 35.80 -5.79 12.83
C THR A 480 34.50 -5.03 12.64
N LEU A 481 33.40 -5.78 12.52
CA LEU A 481 32.05 -5.24 12.38
C LEU A 481 31.22 -5.60 13.62
N LEU A 482 30.16 -4.83 13.86
CA LEU A 482 29.19 -5.04 14.96
C LEU A 482 27.82 -5.39 14.37
N VAL A 483 27.79 -6.38 13.48
CA VAL A 483 26.58 -6.85 12.79
C VAL A 483 25.62 -7.49 13.79
N ASP A 484 26.15 -8.30 14.70
CA ASP A 484 25.38 -9.03 15.70
C ASP A 484 24.55 -8.09 16.59
N GLN A 485 25.18 -7.02 17.11
CA GLN A 485 24.48 -6.01 17.92
C GLN A 485 23.41 -5.27 17.10
N GLN A 486 23.72 -4.91 15.85
CA GLN A 486 22.74 -4.23 14.98
C GLN A 486 21.51 -5.11 14.69
N LEU A 487 21.71 -6.41 14.50
CA LEU A 487 20.62 -7.37 14.34
C LEU A 487 19.79 -7.51 15.61
N ASP A 488 20.43 -7.62 16.78
CA ASP A 488 19.72 -7.71 18.07
C ASP A 488 18.88 -6.43 18.31
N ASP A 489 19.43 -5.27 17.93
CA ASP A 489 18.74 -3.97 18.00
C ASP A 489 17.53 -3.90 17.05
N LEU A 490 17.68 -4.35 15.81
CA LEU A 490 16.60 -4.41 14.82
C LEU A 490 15.51 -5.39 15.24
N GLN A 491 15.89 -6.55 15.80
CA GLN A 491 14.97 -7.53 16.34
C GLN A 491 14.12 -6.94 17.48
N ALA A 492 14.75 -6.21 18.39
CA ALA A 492 14.11 -5.57 19.53
C ALA A 492 13.10 -4.47 19.16
N LEU A 493 13.26 -3.85 17.99
CA LEU A 493 12.31 -2.90 17.43
C LEU A 493 11.12 -3.56 16.72
N LEU A 494 11.25 -4.82 16.31
CA LEU A 494 10.22 -5.58 15.58
C LEU A 494 9.42 -6.51 16.48
N ILE A 495 10.04 -7.05 17.53
CA ILE A 495 9.44 -7.95 18.51
C ILE A 495 9.78 -7.46 19.92
N PRO A 496 8.79 -7.32 20.83
CA PRO A 496 9.04 -6.98 22.23
C PRO A 496 9.96 -8.01 22.87
N GLN A 497 11.05 -7.62 23.52
CA GLN A 497 12.04 -8.53 24.11
C GLN A 497 11.65 -9.06 25.50
N GLY A 498 12.11 -10.27 25.84
CA GLY A 498 11.88 -10.93 27.13
C GLY A 498 12.89 -10.47 28.19
N GLY A 499 12.40 -10.05 29.37
CA GLY A 499 13.23 -9.51 30.45
C GLY A 499 13.48 -8.02 30.31
N GLY A 500 12.90 -7.22 31.20
CA GLY A 500 12.73 -5.77 31.09
C GLY A 500 14.00 -4.88 31.17
N ALA A 501 15.07 -5.22 30.45
CA ALA A 501 16.31 -4.45 30.39
C ALA A 501 16.81 -4.17 28.96
N ASP A 502 15.95 -4.30 27.94
CA ASP A 502 16.31 -3.85 26.59
C ASP A 502 16.12 -2.32 26.47
N ARG A 503 17.02 -1.67 25.72
CA ARG A 503 17.06 -0.22 25.51
C ARG A 503 15.84 0.31 24.75
N PHE A 504 15.12 -0.56 24.04
CA PHE A 504 13.89 -0.21 23.32
C PHE A 504 12.61 -0.63 24.05
N SER A 505 12.71 -1.18 25.26
CA SER A 505 11.55 -1.55 26.08
C SER A 505 10.58 -0.38 26.31
N ALA A 506 11.10 0.85 26.42
CA ALA A 506 10.30 2.07 26.57
C ALA A 506 9.44 2.40 25.33
N TYR A 507 9.72 1.80 24.17
CA TYR A 507 8.94 2.01 22.96
C TYR A 507 7.77 1.03 22.84
N TRP A 508 7.63 0.06 23.73
CA TRP A 508 6.56 -0.93 23.70
C TRP A 508 5.51 -0.64 24.78
N GLU A 509 4.22 -0.82 24.44
CA GLU A 509 3.15 -0.71 25.43
C GLU A 509 3.21 -1.84 26.46
N LEU A 510 2.82 -1.53 27.71
CA LEU A 510 2.74 -2.51 28.81
C LEU A 510 1.78 -3.65 28.44
N GLY A 511 2.27 -4.89 28.47
CA GLY A 511 1.48 -6.09 28.14
C GLY A 511 1.67 -6.63 26.72
N SER A 512 2.49 -5.98 25.89
CA SER A 512 2.95 -6.51 24.59
C SER A 512 3.88 -7.74 24.71
N GLY A 513 4.37 -8.06 25.92
CA GLY A 513 5.44 -9.02 26.22
C GLY A 513 5.13 -10.52 26.18
N ASN A 514 4.02 -10.96 25.57
CA ASN A 514 3.69 -12.40 25.49
C ASN A 514 4.48 -13.17 24.41
N TRP A 515 5.49 -12.54 23.83
CA TRP A 515 6.36 -13.12 22.80
C TRP A 515 7.46 -14.00 23.36
N TRP A 516 7.58 -14.11 24.68
CA TRP A 516 8.59 -14.91 25.36
C TRP A 516 7.92 -15.77 26.42
N ASN A 517 8.51 -16.91 26.73
CA ASN A 517 8.07 -17.72 27.86
C ASN A 517 8.14 -16.92 29.17
N GLY A 518 7.48 -17.40 30.24
CA GLY A 518 7.47 -16.72 31.54
C GLY A 518 8.85 -16.51 32.18
N ALA A 519 9.90 -17.15 31.66
CA ALA A 519 11.29 -16.97 32.07
C ALA A 519 12.06 -15.93 31.21
N GLY A 520 11.48 -15.43 30.12
CA GLY A 520 12.12 -14.50 29.19
C GLY A 520 13.24 -15.12 28.34
N THR A 521 13.35 -16.46 28.30
CA THR A 521 14.50 -17.16 27.72
C THR A 521 14.24 -17.77 26.34
N VAL A 522 12.98 -18.04 26.01
CA VAL A 522 12.59 -18.67 24.75
C VAL A 522 11.48 -17.87 24.09
N LEU A 523 11.65 -17.60 22.80
CA LEU A 523 10.66 -16.92 21.97
C LEU A 523 9.42 -17.81 21.80
N SER A 524 8.24 -17.26 22.09
CA SER A 524 6.94 -17.90 22.04
C SER A 524 5.97 -17.06 21.21
N VAL A 525 5.62 -17.52 20.01
CA VAL A 525 4.73 -16.75 19.12
C VAL A 525 3.28 -16.80 19.60
N PRO A 526 2.62 -15.64 19.84
CA PRO A 526 1.22 -15.60 20.27
C PRO A 526 0.28 -16.30 19.28
N ALA A 527 -0.66 -17.09 19.80
CA ALA A 527 -1.57 -17.91 18.97
C ALA A 527 -2.33 -17.08 17.91
N GLY A 528 -2.80 -15.88 18.27
CA GLY A 528 -3.50 -14.98 17.34
C GLY A 528 -2.63 -14.33 16.25
N ALA A 529 -1.30 -14.39 16.38
CA ALA A 529 -0.35 -13.84 15.42
C ALA A 529 0.13 -14.88 14.40
N ARG A 530 0.10 -16.18 14.74
CA ARG A 530 0.69 -17.27 13.93
C ARG A 530 0.22 -17.29 12.48
N ALA A 531 -1.10 -17.19 12.25
CA ALA A 531 -1.65 -17.24 10.90
C ALA A 531 -1.12 -16.11 10.00
N ARG A 532 -0.99 -14.89 10.55
CA ARG A 532 -0.49 -13.71 9.82
C ARG A 532 0.99 -13.83 9.51
N LEU A 533 1.78 -14.24 10.50
CA LEU A 533 3.23 -14.44 10.36
C LEU A 533 3.54 -15.54 9.36
N ARG A 534 2.85 -16.69 9.47
CA ARG A 534 2.99 -17.81 8.53
C ARG A 534 2.69 -17.37 7.11
N HIS A 535 1.61 -16.61 6.92
CA HIS A 535 1.24 -16.11 5.61
C HIS A 535 2.29 -15.16 5.04
N GLU A 536 2.82 -14.21 5.82
CA GLU A 536 3.88 -13.31 5.35
C GLU A 536 5.16 -14.08 4.97
N LEU A 537 5.61 -15.02 5.80
CA LEU A 537 6.78 -15.84 5.50
C LEU A 537 6.58 -16.73 4.27
N ALA A 538 5.39 -17.32 4.10
CA ALA A 538 5.08 -18.15 2.94
C ALA A 538 5.14 -17.34 1.62
N LEU A 539 4.64 -16.09 1.63
CA LEU A 539 4.74 -15.20 0.47
C LEU A 539 6.19 -14.87 0.13
N GLN A 540 7.04 -14.64 1.13
CA GLN A 540 8.46 -14.40 0.91
C GLN A 540 9.15 -15.63 0.29
N VAL A 541 8.86 -16.83 0.79
CA VAL A 541 9.42 -18.07 0.23
C VAL A 541 9.01 -18.28 -1.23
N GLN A 542 7.73 -18.02 -1.54
CA GLN A 542 7.25 -18.10 -2.92
C GLN A 542 7.97 -17.10 -3.84
N THR A 543 8.24 -15.89 -3.32
CA THR A 543 8.96 -14.85 -4.07
C THR A 543 10.41 -15.25 -4.32
N ASP A 544 11.07 -15.82 -3.30
CA ASP A 544 12.44 -16.31 -3.40
C ASP A 544 12.55 -17.44 -4.43
N GLU A 545 11.61 -18.39 -4.45
CA GLU A 545 11.62 -19.48 -5.44
C GLU A 545 11.46 -18.98 -6.88
N ASN A 546 10.66 -17.93 -7.10
CA ASN A 546 10.46 -17.34 -8.43
C ASN A 546 11.75 -16.69 -9.00
N TRP A 547 12.73 -16.37 -8.16
CA TRP A 547 14.00 -15.77 -8.61
C TRP A 547 15.03 -16.78 -9.08
N ARG A 548 14.89 -18.07 -8.73
CA ARG A 548 15.80 -19.14 -9.13
C ARG A 548 16.21 -19.07 -10.61
N PRO A 549 15.30 -19.03 -11.60
CA PRO A 549 15.70 -19.03 -13.01
C PRO A 549 16.51 -17.80 -13.42
N ILE A 550 16.21 -16.62 -12.84
CA ILE A 550 16.91 -15.38 -13.14
C ILE A 550 18.34 -15.43 -12.59
N VAL A 551 18.49 -15.92 -11.35
CA VAL A 551 19.80 -16.05 -10.71
C VAL A 551 20.64 -17.13 -11.40
N GLU A 552 20.04 -18.26 -11.81
CA GLU A 552 20.70 -19.29 -12.63
C GLU A 552 21.24 -18.74 -13.96
N GLN A 553 20.49 -17.82 -14.58
CA GLN A 553 20.86 -17.22 -15.86
C GLN A 553 21.94 -16.15 -15.72
N MET A 554 21.88 -15.33 -14.66
CA MET A 554 22.70 -14.13 -14.55
C MET A 554 23.97 -14.28 -13.70
N ALA A 555 24.05 -15.28 -12.82
CA ALA A 555 25.20 -15.47 -11.94
C ALA A 555 26.27 -16.39 -12.55
N SER A 556 27.56 -16.11 -12.28
CA SER A 556 28.66 -16.95 -12.73
C SER A 556 28.87 -18.22 -11.88
N GLY A 557 28.30 -18.26 -10.67
CA GLY A 557 28.06 -19.50 -9.91
C GLY A 557 29.14 -19.91 -8.90
N CYS A 558 29.70 -18.98 -8.12
CA CYS A 558 30.70 -19.31 -7.09
C CYS A 558 30.17 -20.29 -6.01
N VAL A 559 28.86 -20.25 -5.73
CA VAL A 559 28.13 -21.22 -4.91
C VAL A 559 27.09 -21.91 -5.82
N PRO A 560 26.99 -23.26 -5.81
CA PRO A 560 25.99 -23.94 -6.61
C PRO A 560 24.57 -23.46 -6.27
N ILE A 561 23.74 -23.25 -7.28
CA ILE A 561 22.36 -22.76 -7.10
C ILE A 561 21.55 -23.69 -6.17
N SER A 562 21.80 -25.00 -6.21
CA SER A 562 21.19 -25.96 -5.29
C SER A 562 21.57 -25.71 -3.82
N GLN A 563 22.75 -25.14 -3.54
CA GLN A 563 23.13 -24.69 -2.20
C GLN A 563 22.52 -23.34 -1.81
N VAL A 564 21.92 -22.59 -2.74
CA VAL A 564 21.23 -21.32 -2.45
C VAL A 564 19.73 -21.57 -2.28
N PHE A 565 19.10 -22.21 -3.28
CA PHE A 565 17.64 -22.41 -3.36
C PHE A 565 17.18 -23.85 -3.08
N GLY A 566 18.08 -24.82 -2.91
CA GLY A 566 17.71 -26.24 -2.74
C GLY A 566 16.71 -26.45 -1.60
N GLY A 567 15.64 -27.21 -1.87
CA GLY A 567 14.60 -27.50 -0.88
C GLY A 567 13.50 -26.45 -0.73
N MET A 568 13.57 -25.27 -1.36
CA MET A 568 12.47 -24.29 -1.33
C MET A 568 11.20 -24.76 -2.04
N GLU A 569 11.31 -25.62 -3.06
CA GLU A 569 10.18 -26.25 -3.76
C GLU A 569 9.24 -27.03 -2.82
N ALA A 570 9.81 -27.66 -1.78
CA ALA A 570 9.05 -28.39 -0.75
C ALA A 570 8.20 -27.46 0.14
N THR A 571 8.48 -26.16 0.12
CA THR A 571 7.81 -25.13 0.92
C THR A 571 6.70 -24.43 0.12
N VAL A 572 6.83 -24.36 -1.21
CA VAL A 572 5.91 -23.65 -2.13
C VAL A 572 4.80 -24.57 -2.68
N GLY A 573 5.02 -25.90 -2.71
CA GLY A 573 4.17 -26.83 -3.47
C GLY A 573 3.46 -27.95 -2.68
N ASN A 574 2.48 -27.62 -1.81
CA ASN A 574 1.28 -28.47 -1.60
C ASN A 574 0.25 -27.88 -0.60
N PRO A 575 -0.91 -27.40 -1.06
CA PRO A 575 -2.06 -27.15 -0.19
C PRO A 575 -2.81 -28.45 0.22
N HIS A 576 -2.53 -29.59 -0.45
CA HIS A 576 -3.30 -30.84 -0.31
C HIS A 576 -2.51 -32.13 -0.12
N SER A 577 -1.18 -32.13 -0.07
CA SER A 577 -0.50 -33.30 0.51
C SER A 577 -0.71 -33.26 2.01
N SER A 578 -1.31 -34.32 2.54
CA SER A 578 -1.08 -34.76 3.91
C SER A 578 0.41 -34.60 4.24
N LEU A 579 0.75 -33.52 4.95
CA LEU A 579 1.99 -33.39 5.70
C LEU A 579 1.97 -34.46 6.80
N THR A 580 2.16 -35.72 6.42
CA THR A 580 3.00 -36.59 7.24
C THR A 580 4.38 -35.91 7.28
N PRO A 581 4.97 -35.78 8.45
CA PRO A 581 5.18 -34.42 8.91
C PRO A 581 6.68 -34.18 8.89
N VAL A 582 7.17 -33.46 7.88
CA VAL A 582 8.54 -32.92 7.93
C VAL A 582 8.67 -31.88 9.08
N ILE A 583 7.54 -31.43 9.64
CA ILE A 583 7.43 -30.59 10.85
C ILE A 583 6.96 -31.42 12.09
N SER A 584 7.13 -32.75 12.08
CA SER A 584 6.93 -33.59 13.30
C SER A 584 8.19 -33.80 14.11
N GLU A 585 9.35 -33.48 13.55
CA GLU A 585 10.58 -33.51 14.32
C GLU A 585 10.65 -32.29 15.25
N GLU A 586 11.25 -32.49 16.42
CA GLU A 586 11.46 -31.47 17.45
C GLU A 586 12.33 -30.30 16.93
N HIS A 587 13.02 -30.48 15.80
CA HIS A 587 13.89 -29.51 15.14
C HIS A 587 13.85 -29.70 13.61
N VAL A 588 14.26 -28.68 12.85
CA VAL A 588 14.38 -28.74 11.38
C VAL A 588 15.65 -29.49 10.98
N ASP A 589 15.52 -30.49 10.10
CA ASP A 589 16.67 -31.11 9.43
C ASP A 589 17.13 -30.21 8.27
N THR A 590 18.35 -29.68 8.38
CA THR A 590 18.94 -28.78 7.41
C THR A 590 19.78 -29.50 6.36
N ALA A 591 19.91 -30.82 6.47
CA ALA A 591 20.68 -31.61 5.51
C ALA A 591 20.07 -31.52 4.10
N GLY A 592 20.86 -30.98 3.15
CA GLY A 592 20.45 -30.85 1.75
C GLY A 592 19.56 -29.64 1.44
N LEU A 593 19.27 -28.78 2.44
CA LEU A 593 18.64 -27.50 2.20
C LEU A 593 19.67 -26.45 1.77
N GLY A 594 19.28 -25.59 0.83
CA GLY A 594 20.04 -24.41 0.46
C GLY A 594 19.98 -23.33 1.53
N VAL A 595 20.83 -22.31 1.43
CA VAL A 595 20.98 -21.22 2.40
C VAL A 595 19.66 -20.50 2.66
N LEU A 596 18.98 -20.05 1.60
CA LEU A 596 17.73 -19.31 1.72
C LEU A 596 16.59 -20.21 2.20
N ALA A 597 16.53 -21.45 1.71
CA ALA A 597 15.56 -22.45 2.17
C ALA A 597 15.69 -22.68 3.68
N THR A 598 16.91 -22.97 4.13
CA THR A 598 17.25 -23.22 5.53
C THR A 598 16.85 -22.07 6.43
N PHE A 599 17.20 -20.85 6.03
CA PHE A 599 16.86 -19.63 6.77
C PHE A 599 15.34 -19.45 6.90
N GLN A 600 14.59 -19.61 5.81
CA GLN A 600 13.14 -19.48 5.78
C GLN A 600 12.42 -20.59 6.57
N HIS A 601 12.90 -21.83 6.48
CA HIS A 601 12.37 -22.94 7.27
C HIS A 601 12.54 -22.73 8.77
N GLY A 602 13.67 -22.14 9.21
CA GLY A 602 13.85 -21.74 10.60
C GLY A 602 12.79 -20.75 11.09
N GLY A 603 12.52 -19.71 10.29
CA GLY A 603 11.45 -18.74 10.58
C GLY A 603 10.06 -19.37 10.67
N LEU A 604 9.70 -20.22 9.69
CA LEU A 604 8.41 -20.93 9.66
C LEU A 604 8.26 -21.91 10.85
N TRP A 605 9.34 -22.62 11.21
CA TRP A 605 9.34 -23.51 12.35
C TRP A 605 9.09 -22.75 13.66
N LEU A 606 9.70 -21.57 13.84
CA LEU A 606 9.46 -20.74 15.03
C LEU A 606 8.01 -20.28 15.15
N VAL A 607 7.33 -19.99 14.03
CA VAL A 607 5.90 -19.64 14.02
C VAL A 607 5.03 -20.83 14.46
N ASP A 608 5.33 -22.02 13.96
CA ASP A 608 4.51 -23.21 14.19
C ASP A 608 4.77 -23.88 15.54
N LYS A 609 6.02 -23.88 15.97
CA LYS A 609 6.56 -24.72 17.05
C LYS A 609 7.27 -23.96 18.15
N GLY A 610 7.45 -22.64 18.02
CA GLY A 610 8.01 -21.77 19.05
C GLY A 610 7.13 -21.70 20.30
N ALA A 611 7.14 -22.80 21.07
CA ALA A 611 7.30 -22.96 22.51
C ALA A 611 6.42 -24.11 23.06
N HIS A 612 6.67 -25.37 22.65
CA HIS A 612 6.14 -26.55 23.34
C HIS A 612 7.18 -27.64 23.50
N VAL A 613 8.07 -27.48 24.48
CA VAL A 613 8.71 -28.61 25.17
C VAL A 613 8.23 -28.58 26.61
N ASP A 614 6.98 -28.97 26.83
CA ASP A 614 6.55 -29.61 28.08
C ASP A 614 5.19 -30.32 27.90
N ARG A 615 5.27 -31.64 28.07
CA ARG A 615 4.26 -32.71 28.22
C ARG A 615 2.75 -32.38 28.20
N LEU A 616 2.05 -33.19 27.40
CA LEU A 616 0.75 -33.85 27.68
C LEU A 616 -0.40 -32.97 28.22
N ASN A 617 -1.16 -32.38 27.29
CA ASN A 617 -2.62 -32.54 27.20
C ASN A 617 -3.10 -31.86 25.91
N PRO A 618 -4.02 -32.46 25.12
CA PRO A 618 -4.63 -31.76 24.00
C PRO A 618 -5.55 -30.67 24.55
N PRO A 619 -5.31 -29.37 24.27
CA PRO A 619 -6.36 -28.39 24.47
C PRO A 619 -7.40 -28.62 23.36
N VAL A 620 -8.62 -28.95 23.78
CA VAL A 620 -9.80 -28.92 22.91
C VAL A 620 -9.85 -27.54 22.24
N PRO A 621 -9.87 -27.45 20.89
CA PRO A 621 -9.96 -26.17 20.23
C PRO A 621 -11.36 -25.58 20.49
N ARG A 622 -11.43 -24.51 21.28
CA ARG A 622 -12.54 -23.55 21.17
C ARG A 622 -12.20 -22.58 20.05
N ILE A 623 -12.71 -22.90 18.88
CA ILE A 623 -12.76 -22.01 17.71
C ILE A 623 -13.68 -20.81 18.06
N PRO A 624 -13.29 -19.56 17.78
CA PRO A 624 -14.24 -18.45 17.70
C PRO A 624 -15.25 -18.75 16.57
N GLN A 625 -16.53 -18.87 16.91
CA GLN A 625 -17.60 -19.43 16.07
C GLN A 625 -17.94 -18.65 14.78
N ASP A 626 -17.18 -17.61 14.41
CA ASP A 626 -17.63 -16.66 13.40
C ASP A 626 -16.90 -16.76 12.04
N VAL A 627 -15.96 -17.70 11.88
CA VAL A 627 -15.17 -17.84 10.62
C VAL A 627 -15.24 -19.23 9.98
N GLU A 628 -15.55 -20.29 10.72
CA GLU A 628 -15.66 -21.65 10.16
C GLU A 628 -16.95 -21.89 9.35
N THR A 629 -17.97 -21.06 9.51
CA THR A 629 -19.23 -21.20 8.75
C THR A 629 -19.05 -20.88 7.28
N SER A 630 -18.13 -20.00 6.87
CA SER A 630 -18.03 -19.62 5.45
C SER A 630 -17.29 -20.67 4.60
N PHE A 631 -16.19 -21.24 5.07
CA PHE A 631 -15.40 -22.17 4.24
C PHE A 631 -16.05 -23.55 4.07
N ALA A 632 -16.69 -24.08 5.11
CA ALA A 632 -17.42 -25.34 5.01
C ALA A 632 -18.69 -25.19 4.16
N GLU A 633 -19.35 -24.03 4.22
CA GLU A 633 -20.54 -23.73 3.42
C GLU A 633 -20.18 -23.43 1.94
N ILE A 634 -19.05 -22.76 1.68
CA ILE A 634 -18.49 -22.59 0.33
C ILE A 634 -18.09 -23.94 -0.28
N ALA A 635 -17.47 -24.84 0.49
CA ALA A 635 -17.15 -26.19 0.04
C ALA A 635 -18.40 -27.03 -0.24
N ARG A 636 -19.45 -26.91 0.61
CA ARG A 636 -20.74 -27.57 0.39
C ARG A 636 -21.41 -27.06 -0.89
N ILE A 637 -21.50 -25.75 -1.07
CA ILE A 637 -22.12 -25.12 -2.25
C ILE A 637 -21.37 -25.51 -3.53
N ASN A 638 -20.03 -25.51 -3.52
CA ASN A 638 -19.25 -25.96 -4.69
C ASN A 638 -19.50 -27.44 -5.01
N SER A 639 -19.66 -28.30 -4.00
CA SER A 639 -19.96 -29.72 -4.21
C SER A 639 -21.38 -29.94 -4.77
N GLU A 640 -22.36 -29.15 -4.34
CA GLU A 640 -23.74 -29.21 -4.82
C GLU A 640 -23.86 -28.69 -6.27
N VAL A 641 -23.13 -27.62 -6.61
CA VAL A 641 -23.07 -27.07 -7.98
C VAL A 641 -22.38 -28.05 -8.94
N LEU A 642 -21.29 -28.70 -8.53
CA LEU A 642 -20.60 -29.71 -9.33
C LEU A 642 -21.42 -30.99 -9.54
N GLN A 643 -22.37 -31.30 -8.65
CA GLN A 643 -23.31 -32.42 -8.83
C GLN A 643 -24.48 -32.07 -9.77
N LEU A 644 -24.91 -30.80 -9.81
CA LEU A 644 -25.93 -30.34 -10.76
C LEU A 644 -25.43 -30.35 -12.21
N TYR A 645 -24.15 -30.01 -12.44
CA TYR A 645 -23.53 -30.05 -13.78
C TYR A 645 -23.20 -31.46 -14.31
N LYS A 646 -23.36 -32.51 -13.49
CA LYS A 646 -23.18 -33.92 -13.92
C LYS A 646 -24.48 -34.61 -14.30
N LYS A 647 -25.62 -33.90 -14.26
CA LYS A 647 -26.95 -34.44 -14.59
C LYS A 647 -27.62 -33.81 -15.82
N GLU A 648 -26.89 -32.97 -16.55
CA GLU A 648 -27.14 -32.69 -17.98
C GLU A 648 -26.12 -33.48 -18.81
#